data_AF-A0A3B9L9Q4-F1
#
_entry.id   AF-A0A3B9L9Q4-F1
#
_cell.length_a   1.000
_cell.length_b   1.000
_cell.length_c   1.000
_cell.angle_alpha   90.00
_cell.angle_beta   90.00
_cell.angle_gamma   90.00
#
_symmetry.space_group_name_H-M   'P 1'
#
loop_
_entity.id
_entity.type
_entity.pdbx_description
1 polymer ?
#
loop_
_entity_poly.entity_id
_entity_poly.type
_entity_poly.pdbx_seq_one_letter_code
_entity_poly.pdbx_strand_id
1 'polypeptide(L)'
;MFGITLKRLQLNDIASAALILLALSLVIQVTHLFDRVDNLVFDLGQKLITTPAPDDIVLVVIDQNSLSHLGRWPWSRNTHAALLNRLKQEHPAVIGLDIIFSEADQRDPMADSLLAQAIKDSGNVVLPVLMETTRTNGQIIETLPLPALMAHVADVGRVHTELDDDSIARSVYLYEGLGSPAWQLFAQAIDNVSKNKPSQNRFESGATGNAEASYALFRKDQRRVNFLGPPGHFLRISYVQVLNGEFIKGLFENKIVLVGATALGMNDLLTTPVSGLGLPMSGVEFHANVLESIRKHQLIQFSPVWLTTILVMIVAVLPLLWMPKLSALWAFLSTLCFMMLITIFSGLLPKLIGVWIPPSAALVSLLLAYPIWSWRKLEAAQKFLDFELEYLKQNLVALPTHAGGVSLDGYDKFDTRIAQVRIASQQLRFLQNDRKETLAFISHDLRAPLASALMALEQESRLSTRLHKSLSQALSLAEDFLQASRAEMIEVSSFNEIDFAGLVHQAVDDAYDAAILKSIVLQREIVEGIVWVRGNFGLLHRALLNLILNAVKYSPPDALVVISLQVNQDKTMATFSVIDHGPGIPFEEQARLFKRFSRIKSHEKIAEGAGLGLYFVRTVTEKHQGTIQVQSDLGQPTKFSMHLPMTGFLSHDY
;
A
#
# COMPACT_ATOMS: atom_id res chain seq x y z
N MET A 1 29.07 -1.96 -12.52
CA MET A 1 28.96 -3.24 -11.78
C MET A 1 28.03 -3.14 -10.57
N PHE A 2 28.01 -2.03 -9.82
CA PHE A 2 27.15 -1.81 -8.63
C PHE A 2 25.62 -1.77 -8.85
N GLY A 3 25.12 -1.31 -10.00
CA GLY A 3 23.67 -1.27 -10.26
C GLY A 3 23.02 -2.64 -10.48
N ILE A 4 23.81 -3.65 -10.87
CA ILE A 4 23.32 -5.01 -11.18
C ILE A 4 23.15 -5.84 -9.89
N THR A 5 23.99 -5.60 -8.89
CA THR A 5 23.93 -6.31 -7.59
C THR A 5 22.71 -5.88 -6.77
N LEU A 6 22.36 -4.59 -6.74
CA LEU A 6 21.20 -4.08 -6.00
C LEU A 6 19.86 -4.64 -6.53
N LYS A 7 19.72 -4.69 -7.85
CA LYS A 7 18.50 -5.20 -8.51
C LYS A 7 18.32 -6.71 -8.30
N ARG A 8 19.43 -7.46 -8.23
CA ARG A 8 19.45 -8.90 -7.97
C ARG A 8 19.09 -9.23 -6.50
N LEU A 9 19.55 -8.40 -5.55
CA LEU A 9 19.16 -8.49 -4.14
C LEU A 9 17.65 -8.29 -3.97
N GLN A 10 17.10 -7.23 -4.56
CA GLN A 10 15.65 -6.95 -4.49
C GLN A 10 14.79 -8.07 -5.10
N LEU A 11 15.21 -8.67 -6.21
CA LEU A 11 14.49 -9.80 -6.81
C LEU A 11 14.48 -11.03 -5.89
N ASN A 12 15.59 -11.32 -5.21
CA ASN A 12 15.68 -12.43 -4.27
C ASN A 12 14.77 -12.22 -3.04
N ASP A 13 14.64 -10.99 -2.57
CA ASP A 13 13.75 -10.65 -1.45
C ASP A 13 12.27 -10.80 -1.81
N ILE A 14 11.87 -10.37 -3.01
CA ILE A 14 10.49 -10.55 -3.51
C ILE A 14 10.17 -12.04 -3.67
N ALA A 15 11.07 -12.81 -4.29
CA ALA A 15 10.87 -14.24 -4.52
C ALA A 15 10.75 -15.03 -3.21
N SER A 16 11.57 -14.72 -2.21
CA SER A 16 11.52 -15.38 -0.91
C SER A 16 10.28 -14.99 -0.09
N ALA A 17 9.88 -13.71 -0.11
CA ALA A 17 8.62 -13.28 0.50
C ALA A 17 7.42 -13.98 -0.16
N ALA A 18 7.41 -14.10 -1.49
CA ALA A 18 6.38 -14.82 -2.24
C ALA A 18 6.32 -16.29 -1.81
N LEU A 19 7.47 -16.98 -1.71
CA LEU A 19 7.53 -18.38 -1.32
C LEU A 19 6.98 -18.61 0.09
N ILE A 20 7.27 -17.72 1.05
CA ILE A 20 6.73 -17.80 2.42
C ILE A 20 5.20 -17.64 2.40
N LEU A 21 4.69 -16.65 1.67
CA LEU A 21 3.25 -16.40 1.59
C LEU A 21 2.49 -17.55 0.91
N LEU A 22 3.06 -18.11 -0.16
CA LEU A 22 2.48 -19.27 -0.84
C LEU A 22 2.44 -20.50 0.07
N ALA A 23 3.54 -20.81 0.75
CA ALA A 23 3.61 -21.93 1.68
C ALA A 23 2.60 -21.78 2.83
N LEU A 24 2.51 -20.58 3.41
CA LEU A 24 1.53 -20.26 4.45
C LEU A 24 0.09 -20.45 3.94
N SER A 25 -0.22 -19.94 2.75
CA SER A 25 -1.56 -20.05 2.17
C SER A 25 -1.98 -21.51 1.97
N LEU A 26 -1.05 -22.36 1.54
CA LEU A 26 -1.26 -23.80 1.35
C LEU A 26 -1.49 -24.51 2.69
N VAL A 27 -0.68 -24.22 3.70
CA VAL A 27 -0.83 -24.81 5.05
C VAL A 27 -2.19 -24.46 5.64
N ILE A 28 -2.63 -23.20 5.51
CA ILE A 28 -3.94 -22.78 6.02
C ILE A 28 -5.06 -23.50 5.28
N GLN A 29 -4.97 -23.57 3.95
CA GLN A 29 -5.97 -24.25 3.13
C GLN A 29 -6.11 -25.74 3.46
N VAL A 30 -4.99 -26.43 3.74
CA VAL A 30 -5.00 -27.88 4.06
C VAL A 30 -5.46 -28.15 5.50
N THR A 31 -5.15 -27.25 6.43
CA THR A 31 -5.44 -27.47 7.86
C THR A 31 -6.85 -27.06 8.27
N HIS A 32 -7.58 -26.30 7.45
CA HIS A 32 -8.93 -25.80 7.78
C HIS A 32 -8.99 -24.99 9.10
N LEU A 33 -7.84 -24.46 9.55
CA LEU A 33 -7.72 -23.81 10.86
C LEU A 33 -8.59 -22.55 11.00
N PHE A 34 -8.92 -21.91 9.87
CA PHE A 34 -9.61 -20.63 9.82
C PHE A 34 -10.98 -20.71 9.13
N ASP A 35 -11.61 -21.88 9.05
CA ASP A 35 -12.94 -22.06 8.44
C ASP A 35 -14.02 -21.20 9.13
N ARG A 36 -13.84 -20.85 10.41
CA ARG A 36 -14.72 -19.89 11.11
C ARG A 36 -14.70 -18.49 10.48
N VAL A 37 -13.55 -18.06 9.96
CA VAL A 37 -13.43 -16.78 9.24
C VAL A 37 -14.17 -16.86 7.91
N ASP A 38 -14.07 -18.00 7.22
CA ASP A 38 -14.82 -18.24 5.98
C ASP A 38 -16.32 -18.16 6.23
N ASN A 39 -16.82 -18.85 7.26
CA ASN A 39 -18.24 -18.80 7.64
C ASN A 39 -18.69 -17.39 8.03
N LEU A 40 -17.87 -16.63 8.74
CA LEU A 40 -18.18 -15.23 9.06
C LEU A 40 -18.34 -14.38 7.80
N VAL A 41 -17.41 -14.49 6.83
CA VAL A 41 -17.49 -13.74 5.58
C VAL A 41 -18.74 -14.14 4.77
N PHE A 42 -19.05 -15.45 4.74
CA PHE A 42 -20.26 -15.95 4.11
C PHE A 42 -21.52 -15.34 4.74
N ASP A 43 -21.60 -15.33 6.06
CA ASP A 43 -22.77 -14.83 6.80
C ASP A 43 -22.98 -13.33 6.62
N LEU A 44 -21.89 -12.55 6.64
CA LEU A 44 -21.95 -11.12 6.31
C LEU A 44 -22.47 -10.92 4.88
N GLY A 45 -21.97 -11.72 3.93
CA GLY A 45 -22.41 -11.70 2.54
C GLY A 45 -23.91 -11.95 2.37
N GLN A 46 -24.46 -12.95 3.07
CA GLN A 46 -25.89 -13.28 3.01
C GLN A 46 -26.78 -12.16 3.57
N LYS A 47 -26.30 -11.39 4.57
CA LYS A 47 -27.07 -10.27 5.16
C LYS A 47 -27.09 -9.01 4.30
N LEU A 48 -26.11 -8.82 3.41
CA LEU A 48 -25.97 -7.59 2.62
C LEU A 48 -26.99 -7.47 1.49
N ILE A 49 -27.43 -8.60 0.93
CA ILE A 49 -28.36 -8.62 -0.21
C ILE A 49 -29.57 -9.50 0.15
N THR A 50 -30.72 -8.84 0.30
CA THR A 50 -32.02 -9.51 0.42
C THR A 50 -32.73 -9.51 -0.94
N THR A 51 -33.40 -10.62 -1.25
CA THR A 51 -34.22 -10.80 -2.46
C THR A 51 -35.68 -10.95 -2.03
N PRO A 52 -36.65 -10.37 -2.75
CA PRO A 52 -38.07 -10.49 -2.36
C PRO A 52 -38.50 -11.96 -2.32
N ALA A 53 -39.35 -12.31 -1.34
CA ALA A 53 -39.94 -13.63 -1.27
C ALA A 53 -40.85 -13.87 -2.50
N PRO A 54 -40.87 -15.09 -3.05
CA PRO A 54 -41.74 -15.40 -4.16
C PRO A 54 -43.20 -15.50 -3.72
N ASP A 55 -44.12 -15.01 -4.55
CA ASP A 55 -45.56 -15.00 -4.26
C ASP A 55 -46.23 -16.39 -4.39
N ASP A 56 -45.52 -17.38 -4.93
CA ASP A 56 -46.01 -18.73 -5.22
C ASP A 56 -45.64 -19.78 -4.15
N ILE A 57 -45.00 -19.37 -3.05
CA ILE A 57 -44.74 -20.20 -1.88
C ILE A 57 -45.50 -19.62 -0.68
N VAL A 58 -46.35 -20.44 -0.05
CA VAL A 58 -47.14 -20.04 1.13
C VAL A 58 -46.87 -21.00 2.28
N LEU A 59 -46.57 -20.44 3.46
CA LEU A 59 -46.35 -21.22 4.68
C LEU A 59 -47.65 -21.31 5.49
N VAL A 60 -48.09 -22.53 5.77
CA VAL A 60 -49.18 -22.81 6.73
C VAL A 60 -48.54 -23.21 8.04
N VAL A 61 -48.58 -22.32 9.01
CA VAL A 61 -47.72 -22.39 10.19
C VAL A 61 -48.47 -22.90 11.41
N ILE A 62 -47.91 -23.91 12.09
CA ILE A 62 -48.34 -24.31 13.43
C ILE A 62 -47.71 -23.31 14.41
N ASP A 63 -48.43 -22.22 14.63
CA ASP A 63 -48.03 -21.10 15.47
C ASP A 63 -48.75 -21.12 16.83
N GLN A 64 -48.44 -20.12 17.67
CA GLN A 64 -49.06 -19.99 18.99
C GLN A 64 -50.59 -19.80 18.91
N ASN A 65 -51.08 -19.14 17.84
CA ASN A 65 -52.51 -18.97 17.59
C ASN A 65 -53.20 -20.32 17.32
N SER A 66 -52.56 -21.20 16.56
CA SER A 66 -53.10 -22.53 16.29
C SER A 66 -53.07 -23.43 17.52
N LEU A 67 -52.00 -23.36 18.32
CA LEU A 67 -51.90 -24.10 19.59
C LEU A 67 -52.94 -23.64 20.63
N SER A 68 -53.25 -22.35 20.71
CA SER A 68 -54.24 -21.85 21.67
C SER A 68 -55.68 -22.26 21.32
N HIS A 69 -56.00 -22.43 20.04
CA HIS A 69 -57.34 -22.81 19.57
C HIS A 69 -57.54 -24.32 19.46
N LEU A 70 -56.53 -25.06 18.98
CA LEU A 70 -56.62 -26.51 18.71
C LEU A 70 -56.14 -27.36 19.90
N GLY A 71 -55.51 -26.74 20.89
CA GLY A 71 -55.01 -27.39 22.09
C GLY A 71 -53.61 -27.97 21.93
N ARG A 72 -53.24 -28.87 22.85
CA ARG A 72 -51.87 -29.37 23.02
C ARG A 72 -51.43 -30.26 21.85
N TRP A 73 -50.23 -30.00 21.33
CA TRP A 73 -49.52 -30.82 20.34
C TRP A 73 -49.02 -32.16 20.94
N PRO A 74 -48.97 -33.28 20.19
CA PRO A 74 -49.43 -33.46 18.81
C PRO A 74 -50.96 -33.57 18.68
N TRP A 75 -51.50 -33.06 17.57
CA TRP A 75 -52.93 -33.14 17.27
C TRP A 75 -53.31 -34.48 16.61
N SER A 76 -54.62 -34.77 16.55
CA SER A 76 -55.13 -35.98 15.91
C SER A 76 -54.95 -35.94 14.39
N ARG A 77 -54.78 -37.11 13.75
CA ARG A 77 -54.69 -37.22 12.29
C ARG A 77 -55.97 -36.77 11.59
N ASN A 78 -57.11 -36.76 12.29
CA ASN A 78 -58.35 -36.16 11.81
C ASN A 78 -58.19 -34.66 11.50
N THR A 79 -57.45 -33.93 12.34
CA THR A 79 -57.16 -32.50 12.15
C THR A 79 -56.26 -32.26 10.93
N HIS A 80 -55.31 -33.16 10.69
CA HIS A 80 -54.44 -33.11 9.50
C HIS A 80 -55.19 -33.48 8.22
N ALA A 81 -56.06 -34.49 8.26
CA ALA A 81 -56.93 -34.85 7.15
C ALA A 81 -57.90 -33.70 6.78
N ALA A 82 -58.48 -33.02 7.77
CA ALA A 82 -59.34 -31.86 7.56
C ALA A 82 -58.59 -30.69 6.90
N LEU A 83 -57.35 -30.42 7.30
CA LEU A 83 -56.52 -29.41 6.66
C LEU A 83 -56.27 -29.74 5.19
N LEU A 84 -55.86 -30.97 4.88
CA LEU A 84 -55.60 -31.40 3.50
C LEU A 84 -56.85 -31.30 2.63
N ASN A 85 -58.00 -31.74 3.15
CA ASN A 85 -59.28 -31.62 2.43
C ASN A 85 -59.66 -30.17 2.13
N ARG A 86 -59.35 -29.24 3.03
CA ARG A 86 -59.57 -27.81 2.79
C ARG A 86 -58.60 -27.25 1.76
N LEU A 87 -57.30 -27.52 1.90
CA LEU A 87 -56.28 -27.06 0.95
C LEU A 87 -56.56 -27.60 -0.46
N LYS A 88 -57.00 -28.85 -0.58
CA LYS A 88 -57.39 -29.47 -1.85
C LYS A 88 -58.44 -28.65 -2.62
N GLN A 89 -59.39 -28.01 -1.94
CA GLN A 89 -60.45 -27.22 -2.58
C GLN A 89 -59.90 -25.98 -3.31
N GLU A 90 -58.70 -25.53 -2.94
CA GLU A 90 -58.02 -24.38 -3.55
C GLU A 90 -56.99 -24.82 -4.61
N HIS A 91 -56.89 -26.11 -4.94
CA HIS A 91 -56.03 -26.65 -6.00
C HIS A 91 -54.56 -26.18 -5.93
N PRO A 92 -53.83 -26.43 -4.82
CA PRO A 92 -52.40 -26.13 -4.74
C PRO A 92 -51.60 -26.98 -5.72
N ALA A 93 -50.43 -26.50 -6.14
CA ALA A 93 -49.53 -27.26 -7.00
C ALA A 93 -48.93 -28.46 -6.24
N VAL A 94 -48.51 -28.25 -4.98
CA VAL A 94 -47.94 -29.27 -4.10
C VAL A 94 -48.16 -28.88 -2.64
N ILE A 95 -48.36 -29.86 -1.77
CA ILE A 95 -48.45 -29.68 -0.32
C ILE A 95 -47.30 -30.44 0.34
N GLY A 96 -46.30 -29.72 0.85
CA GLY A 96 -45.25 -30.28 1.70
C GLY A 96 -45.68 -30.26 3.15
N LEU A 97 -45.85 -31.43 3.76
CA LEU A 97 -46.30 -31.54 5.16
C LEU A 97 -45.14 -31.91 6.06
N ASP A 98 -44.43 -30.92 6.59
CA ASP A 98 -43.29 -31.07 7.50
C ASP A 98 -43.74 -31.46 8.92
N ILE A 99 -44.35 -32.65 9.01
CA ILE A 99 -44.86 -33.27 10.23
C ILE A 99 -44.53 -34.77 10.14
N ILE A 100 -43.93 -35.31 11.20
CA ILE A 100 -43.49 -36.71 11.23
C ILE A 100 -44.67 -37.60 11.67
N PHE A 101 -45.04 -38.55 10.81
CA PHE A 101 -46.08 -39.54 11.07
C PHE A 101 -45.49 -40.96 11.09
N SER A 102 -44.54 -41.22 11.99
CA SER A 102 -43.88 -42.54 12.11
C SER A 102 -44.61 -43.52 13.01
N GLU A 103 -45.44 -43.03 13.94
CA GLU A 103 -46.22 -43.83 14.87
C GLU A 103 -47.72 -43.72 14.58
N ALA A 104 -48.43 -44.84 14.77
CA ALA A 104 -49.88 -44.91 14.65
C ALA A 104 -50.57 -44.03 15.69
N ASP A 105 -51.74 -43.49 15.35
CA ASP A 105 -52.55 -42.75 16.31
C ASP A 105 -53.09 -43.69 17.41
N GLN A 106 -52.64 -43.47 18.64
CA GLN A 106 -53.04 -44.30 19.78
C GLN A 106 -54.47 -44.03 20.25
N ARG A 107 -55.06 -42.87 19.92
CA ARG A 107 -56.38 -42.46 20.39
C ARG A 107 -57.49 -42.87 19.42
N ASP A 108 -57.21 -42.80 18.12
CA ASP A 108 -58.17 -43.13 17.07
C ASP A 108 -57.50 -43.84 15.88
N PRO A 109 -57.55 -45.19 15.84
CA PRO A 109 -56.97 -45.96 14.74
C PRO A 109 -57.58 -45.67 13.36
N MET A 110 -58.81 -45.12 13.29
CA MET A 110 -59.42 -44.72 12.01
C MET A 110 -58.83 -43.40 11.49
N ALA A 111 -58.26 -42.57 12.35
CA ALA A 111 -57.70 -41.28 11.96
C ALA A 111 -56.53 -41.41 10.98
N ASP A 112 -55.68 -42.44 11.12
CA ASP A 112 -54.59 -42.72 10.18
C ASP A 112 -55.13 -43.08 8.79
N SER A 113 -56.25 -43.81 8.71
CA SER A 113 -56.91 -44.15 7.43
C SER A 113 -57.56 -42.93 6.77
N LEU A 114 -58.13 -42.02 7.56
CA LEU A 114 -58.70 -40.76 7.07
C LEU A 114 -57.61 -39.84 6.51
N LEU A 115 -56.46 -39.75 7.19
CA LEU A 115 -55.31 -39.01 6.68
C LEU A 115 -54.75 -39.65 5.40
N ALA A 116 -54.61 -40.98 5.36
CA ALA A 116 -54.17 -41.71 4.17
C ALA A 116 -55.08 -41.43 2.96
N GLN A 117 -56.40 -41.42 3.19
CA GLN A 117 -57.39 -41.09 2.17
C GLN A 117 -57.29 -39.62 1.72
N ALA A 118 -57.14 -38.67 2.65
CA ALA A 118 -56.97 -37.25 2.31
C ALA A 118 -55.68 -36.97 1.51
N ILE A 119 -54.59 -37.69 1.82
CA ILE A 119 -53.34 -37.66 1.05
C ILE A 119 -53.57 -38.18 -0.37
N LYS A 120 -54.20 -39.36 -0.49
CA LYS A 120 -54.54 -39.97 -1.78
C LYS A 120 -55.42 -39.05 -2.63
N ASP A 121 -56.41 -38.43 -2.01
CA ASP A 121 -57.38 -37.56 -2.64
C ASP A 121 -56.78 -36.23 -3.10
N SER A 122 -55.74 -35.75 -2.42
CA SER A 122 -54.98 -34.56 -2.83
C SER A 122 -54.02 -34.89 -3.99
N GLY A 123 -53.36 -36.05 -3.94
CA GLY A 123 -52.51 -36.57 -5.02
C GLY A 123 -51.16 -35.86 -5.21
N ASN A 124 -50.90 -34.79 -4.48
CA ASN A 124 -49.70 -33.93 -4.59
C ASN A 124 -49.07 -33.61 -3.22
N VAL A 125 -49.21 -34.51 -2.26
CA VAL A 125 -48.64 -34.35 -0.90
C VAL A 125 -47.23 -34.95 -0.87
N VAL A 126 -46.31 -34.27 -0.17
CA VAL A 126 -44.96 -34.75 0.12
C VAL A 126 -44.77 -34.88 1.63
N LEU A 127 -44.22 -36.01 2.07
CA LEU A 127 -43.96 -36.30 3.49
C LEU A 127 -42.46 -36.33 3.84
N PRO A 128 -42.10 -36.00 5.08
CA PRO A 128 -40.72 -35.95 5.53
C PRO A 128 -40.19 -37.33 5.90
N VAL A 129 -38.91 -37.53 5.66
CA VAL A 129 -38.10 -38.62 6.23
C VAL A 129 -37.11 -38.02 7.22
N LEU A 130 -37.01 -38.62 8.40
CA LEU A 130 -36.11 -38.14 9.45
C LEU A 130 -34.95 -39.10 9.63
N MET A 131 -33.76 -38.54 9.88
CA MET A 131 -32.58 -39.28 10.31
C MET A 131 -32.22 -38.84 11.72
N GLU A 132 -32.26 -39.78 12.66
CA GLU A 132 -31.99 -39.52 14.07
C GLU A 132 -30.88 -40.43 14.59
N THR A 133 -30.04 -39.89 15.48
CA THR A 133 -29.08 -40.69 16.22
C THR A 133 -29.76 -41.29 17.46
N THR A 134 -29.78 -42.62 17.54
CA THR A 134 -30.31 -43.32 18.72
C THR A 134 -29.45 -43.06 19.95
N ARG A 135 -30.10 -42.83 21.09
CA ARG A 135 -29.42 -42.56 22.37
C ARG A 135 -28.69 -43.77 22.95
N THR A 136 -29.11 -44.98 22.57
CA THR A 136 -28.63 -46.22 23.18
C THR A 136 -27.28 -46.66 22.65
N ASN A 137 -26.91 -46.36 21.40
CA ASN A 137 -25.63 -46.75 20.78
C ASN A 137 -25.05 -45.71 19.80
N GLY A 138 -25.67 -44.53 19.65
CA GLY A 138 -25.26 -43.54 18.63
C GLY A 138 -25.53 -43.98 17.18
N GLN A 139 -26.26 -45.08 16.98
CA GLN A 139 -26.63 -45.57 15.65
C GLN A 139 -27.64 -44.63 15.02
N ILE A 140 -27.39 -44.22 13.78
CA ILE A 140 -28.33 -43.43 13.00
C ILE A 140 -29.44 -44.36 12.50
N ILE A 141 -30.69 -43.96 12.67
CA ILE A 141 -31.87 -44.66 12.16
C ILE A 141 -32.65 -43.76 11.21
N GLU A 142 -33.26 -44.38 10.21
CA GLU A 142 -34.19 -43.74 9.28
C GLU A 142 -35.62 -43.94 9.81
N THR A 143 -36.25 -42.83 10.20
CA THR A 143 -37.62 -42.79 10.68
C THR A 143 -38.53 -42.42 9.51
N LEU A 144 -39.23 -43.42 8.98
CA LEU A 144 -40.14 -43.29 7.83
C LEU A 144 -41.58 -43.00 8.28
N PRO A 145 -42.40 -42.34 7.44
CA PRO A 145 -43.83 -42.27 7.67
C PRO A 145 -44.49 -43.66 7.69
N LEU A 146 -45.66 -43.76 8.30
CA LEU A 146 -46.45 -44.99 8.35
C LEU A 146 -46.63 -45.58 6.93
N PRO A 147 -46.50 -46.91 6.76
CA PRO A 147 -46.65 -47.56 5.45
C PRO A 147 -47.98 -47.24 4.75
N ALA A 148 -49.07 -47.09 5.53
CA ALA A 148 -50.39 -46.72 5.00
C ALA A 148 -50.41 -45.31 4.37
N LEU A 149 -49.60 -44.38 4.86
CA LEU A 149 -49.47 -43.03 4.31
C LEU A 149 -48.50 -43.03 3.12
N MET A 150 -47.38 -43.75 3.23
CA MET A 150 -46.38 -43.84 2.16
C MET A 150 -46.94 -44.43 0.86
N ALA A 151 -47.92 -45.33 0.93
CA ALA A 151 -48.54 -45.91 -0.26
C ALA A 151 -49.35 -44.89 -1.11
N HIS A 152 -49.65 -43.71 -0.57
CA HIS A 152 -50.51 -42.71 -1.21
C HIS A 152 -49.85 -41.34 -1.41
N VAL A 153 -48.65 -41.13 -0.87
CA VAL A 153 -47.90 -39.89 -1.01
C VAL A 153 -47.36 -39.73 -2.44
N ALA A 154 -47.24 -38.49 -2.91
CA ALA A 154 -46.68 -38.22 -4.25
C ALA A 154 -45.16 -38.44 -4.28
N ASP A 155 -44.46 -38.03 -3.22
CA ASP A 155 -43.04 -38.30 -3.01
C ASP A 155 -42.67 -38.15 -1.52
N VAL A 156 -41.48 -38.58 -1.13
CA VAL A 156 -40.94 -38.31 0.21
C VAL A 156 -39.54 -37.73 0.11
N GLY A 157 -39.16 -36.94 1.12
CA GLY A 157 -37.82 -36.36 1.16
C GLY A 157 -37.37 -36.02 2.58
N ARG A 158 -36.06 -35.96 2.76
CA ARG A 158 -35.43 -35.75 4.07
C ARG A 158 -35.54 -34.32 4.56
N VAL A 159 -35.88 -34.11 5.83
CA VAL A 159 -35.94 -32.77 6.46
C VAL A 159 -34.73 -32.41 7.32
N HIS A 160 -33.89 -33.37 7.71
CA HIS A 160 -32.76 -33.10 8.60
C HIS A 160 -31.79 -32.07 8.00
N THR A 161 -31.58 -30.98 8.75
CA THR A 161 -30.69 -29.88 8.43
C THR A 161 -29.36 -30.06 9.13
N GLU A 162 -28.25 -30.00 8.39
CA GLU A 162 -26.90 -30.06 8.96
C GLU A 162 -26.59 -28.73 9.65
N LEU A 163 -26.10 -28.80 10.88
CA LEU A 163 -25.56 -27.67 11.60
C LEU A 163 -24.03 -27.72 11.51
N ASP A 164 -23.43 -26.59 11.16
CA ASP A 164 -21.97 -26.44 11.20
C ASP A 164 -21.45 -26.52 12.66
N ASP A 165 -20.13 -26.55 12.86
CA ASP A 165 -19.50 -26.63 14.20
C ASP A 165 -19.93 -25.52 15.19
N ASP A 166 -20.44 -24.41 14.68
CA ASP A 166 -20.98 -23.28 15.45
C ASP A 166 -22.50 -23.32 15.63
N SER A 167 -23.14 -24.46 15.33
CA SER A 167 -24.59 -24.69 15.44
C SER A 167 -25.45 -23.80 14.53
N ILE A 168 -24.89 -23.33 13.40
CA ILE A 168 -25.61 -22.53 12.41
C ILE A 168 -25.87 -23.37 11.16
N ALA A 169 -27.11 -23.33 10.67
CA ALA A 169 -27.54 -24.01 9.46
C ALA A 169 -27.17 -23.20 8.21
N ARG A 170 -26.13 -23.64 7.48
CA ARG A 170 -25.67 -23.00 6.22
C ARG A 170 -25.80 -23.88 5.00
N SER A 171 -25.81 -25.20 5.19
CA SER A 171 -25.62 -26.17 4.12
C SER A 171 -26.67 -27.27 4.15
N VAL A 172 -26.89 -27.88 3.00
CA VAL A 172 -27.74 -29.05 2.80
C VAL A 172 -27.03 -30.05 1.89
N TYR A 173 -27.30 -31.34 2.06
CA TYR A 173 -26.97 -32.35 1.06
C TYR A 173 -28.20 -32.61 0.20
N LEU A 174 -28.00 -32.74 -1.11
CA LEU A 174 -29.09 -33.09 -2.02
C LEU A 174 -29.54 -34.55 -1.82
N TYR A 175 -28.60 -35.44 -1.51
CA TYR A 175 -28.88 -36.84 -1.26
C TYR A 175 -28.16 -37.35 -0.01
N GLU A 176 -28.89 -38.09 0.81
CA GLU A 176 -28.36 -38.69 2.03
C GLU A 176 -29.07 -40.01 2.36
N GLY A 177 -28.41 -40.93 3.08
CA GLY A 177 -29.03 -42.18 3.54
C GLY A 177 -28.04 -43.14 4.19
N LEU A 178 -28.57 -44.17 4.86
CA LEU A 178 -27.78 -45.24 5.47
C LEU A 178 -27.43 -46.30 4.43
N GLY A 179 -26.16 -46.64 4.30
CA GLY A 179 -25.66 -47.60 3.32
C GLY A 179 -25.69 -47.12 1.87
N SER A 180 -26.55 -46.17 1.52
CA SER A 180 -26.61 -45.52 0.20
C SER A 180 -27.27 -44.14 0.30
N PRO A 181 -26.95 -43.17 -0.58
CA PRO A 181 -27.59 -41.85 -0.59
C PRO A 181 -29.01 -41.94 -1.21
N ALA A 182 -29.91 -42.65 -0.53
CA ALA A 182 -31.21 -43.07 -1.05
C ALA A 182 -32.30 -42.00 -0.96
N TRP A 183 -32.15 -41.02 -0.07
CA TRP A 183 -33.18 -40.01 0.18
C TRP A 183 -32.77 -38.67 -0.40
N GLN A 184 -33.59 -38.14 -1.31
CA GLN A 184 -33.48 -36.75 -1.73
C GLN A 184 -33.89 -35.80 -0.59
N LEU A 185 -33.48 -34.54 -0.71
CA LEU A 185 -33.90 -33.46 0.20
C LEU A 185 -35.41 -33.19 0.10
N PHE A 186 -36.08 -32.86 1.21
CA PHE A 186 -37.52 -32.57 1.25
C PHE A 186 -37.92 -31.44 0.29
N ALA A 187 -37.15 -30.36 0.25
CA ALA A 187 -37.35 -29.28 -0.70
C ALA A 187 -37.20 -29.73 -2.17
N GLN A 188 -36.35 -30.72 -2.45
CA GLN A 188 -36.19 -31.29 -3.80
C GLN A 188 -37.39 -32.15 -4.19
N ALA A 189 -37.90 -32.96 -3.25
CA ALA A 189 -39.12 -33.76 -3.44
C ALA A 189 -40.33 -32.87 -3.80
N ILE A 190 -40.46 -31.73 -3.11
CA ILE A 190 -41.53 -30.75 -3.34
C ILE A 190 -41.40 -30.10 -4.71
N ASP A 191 -40.19 -29.67 -5.10
CA ASP A 191 -39.94 -29.12 -6.43
C ASP A 191 -40.28 -30.14 -7.54
N ASN A 192 -39.87 -31.40 -7.36
CA ASN A 192 -40.15 -32.51 -8.28
C ASN A 192 -41.66 -32.74 -8.45
N VAL A 193 -42.42 -32.80 -7.36
CA VAL A 193 -43.88 -32.95 -7.40
C VAL A 193 -44.56 -31.73 -8.03
N SER A 194 -44.11 -30.50 -7.71
CA SER A 194 -44.66 -29.27 -8.31
C SER A 194 -44.52 -29.23 -9.84
N LYS A 195 -43.49 -29.91 -10.37
CA LYS A 195 -43.22 -30.06 -11.81
C LYS A 195 -43.85 -31.30 -12.44
N ASN A 196 -44.71 -32.02 -11.70
CA ASN A 196 -45.30 -33.31 -12.09
C ASN A 196 -44.26 -34.39 -12.45
N LYS A 197 -43.11 -34.38 -11.76
CA LYS A 197 -42.00 -35.34 -11.94
C LYS A 197 -41.53 -35.91 -10.60
N PRO A 198 -42.39 -36.60 -9.83
CA PRO A 198 -41.98 -37.24 -8.58
C PRO A 198 -40.85 -38.24 -8.82
N SER A 199 -39.85 -38.26 -7.95
CA SER A 199 -38.72 -39.17 -8.05
C SER A 199 -39.07 -40.59 -7.63
N GLN A 200 -40.09 -40.73 -6.76
CA GLN A 200 -40.44 -41.97 -6.05
C GLN A 200 -39.24 -42.60 -5.31
N ASN A 201 -38.20 -41.82 -5.03
CA ASN A 201 -36.90 -42.25 -4.51
C ASN A 201 -36.28 -43.46 -5.23
N ARG A 202 -36.56 -43.63 -6.54
CA ARG A 202 -35.93 -44.67 -7.37
C ARG A 202 -34.57 -44.18 -7.86
N PHE A 203 -33.56 -44.23 -6.99
CA PHE A 203 -32.18 -43.92 -7.37
C PHE A 203 -31.41 -45.21 -7.69
N GLU A 204 -30.52 -45.16 -8.69
CA GLU A 204 -29.59 -46.25 -8.96
C GLU A 204 -28.70 -46.46 -7.73
N SER A 205 -29.05 -47.47 -6.91
CA SER A 205 -28.27 -47.84 -5.74
C SER A 205 -26.96 -48.45 -6.24
N GLY A 206 -25.88 -47.65 -6.24
CA GLY A 206 -24.52 -48.15 -6.32
C GLY A 206 -24.15 -48.88 -5.04
N ALA A 207 -24.87 -49.94 -4.70
CA ALA A 207 -24.63 -50.74 -3.51
C ALA A 207 -23.33 -51.51 -3.68
N THR A 208 -22.24 -51.03 -3.06
CA THR A 208 -21.07 -51.84 -2.79
C THR A 208 -21.44 -52.82 -1.67
N GLY A 209 -21.46 -54.12 -1.97
CA GLY A 209 -21.99 -55.19 -1.11
C GLY A 209 -21.21 -55.51 0.17
N ASN A 210 -20.73 -54.51 0.91
CA ASN A 210 -20.07 -54.68 2.20
C ASN A 210 -21.06 -54.42 3.35
N ALA A 211 -21.33 -55.43 4.18
CA ALA A 211 -22.24 -55.35 5.33
C ALA A 211 -21.81 -54.35 6.42
N GLU A 212 -20.52 -53.99 6.51
CA GLU A 212 -20.04 -52.91 7.39
C GLU A 212 -20.41 -51.51 6.89
N ALA A 213 -20.66 -51.34 5.59
CA ALA A 213 -21.07 -50.06 5.01
C ALA A 213 -22.57 -49.77 5.23
N SER A 214 -23.39 -50.76 5.63
CA SER A 214 -24.85 -50.61 5.74
C SER A 214 -25.33 -49.64 6.82
N TYR A 215 -24.49 -49.30 7.80
CA TYR A 215 -24.79 -48.32 8.85
C TYR A 215 -24.04 -47.00 8.70
N ALA A 216 -23.19 -46.88 7.67
CA ALA A 216 -22.49 -45.64 7.37
C ALA A 216 -23.46 -44.65 6.70
N LEU A 217 -23.42 -43.41 7.14
CA LEU A 217 -24.20 -42.33 6.54
C LEU A 217 -23.51 -41.86 5.26
N PHE A 218 -24.13 -42.10 4.12
CA PHE A 218 -23.65 -41.62 2.83
C PHE A 218 -24.29 -40.29 2.52
N ARG A 219 -23.46 -39.29 2.22
CA ARG A 219 -23.86 -37.93 1.89
C ARG A 219 -23.30 -37.55 0.53
N LYS A 220 -24.12 -36.94 -0.32
CA LYS A 220 -23.72 -36.54 -1.67
C LYS A 220 -24.21 -35.13 -1.99
N ASP A 221 -23.39 -34.42 -2.75
CA ASP A 221 -23.69 -33.09 -3.29
C ASP A 221 -24.05 -32.06 -2.20
N GLN A 222 -23.11 -31.79 -1.29
CA GLN A 222 -23.25 -30.68 -0.35
C GLN A 222 -23.33 -29.35 -1.10
N ARG A 223 -24.28 -28.51 -0.70
CA ARG A 223 -24.48 -27.16 -1.23
C ARG A 223 -24.81 -26.20 -0.08
N ARG A 224 -24.38 -24.94 -0.21
CA ARG A 224 -24.80 -23.88 0.71
C ARG A 224 -26.13 -23.29 0.28
N VAL A 225 -26.95 -22.93 1.27
CA VAL A 225 -28.27 -22.33 1.04
C VAL A 225 -28.10 -20.85 0.72
N ASN A 226 -28.82 -20.38 -0.30
CA ASN A 226 -28.91 -18.96 -0.64
C ASN A 226 -30.14 -18.36 0.06
N PHE A 227 -29.94 -17.67 1.17
CA PHE A 227 -31.04 -17.17 2.00
C PHE A 227 -31.67 -15.92 1.38
N LEU A 228 -32.98 -15.89 1.17
CA LEU A 228 -33.64 -14.76 0.52
C LEU A 228 -33.73 -13.53 1.42
N GLY A 229 -33.89 -13.72 2.72
CA GLY A 229 -34.09 -12.63 3.67
C GLY A 229 -34.12 -13.11 5.13
N PRO A 230 -34.31 -12.18 6.07
CA PRO A 230 -34.39 -12.50 7.49
C PRO A 230 -35.63 -13.36 7.82
N PRO A 231 -35.70 -14.01 8.99
CA PRO A 231 -36.89 -14.72 9.44
C PRO A 231 -38.12 -13.81 9.39
N GLY A 232 -39.20 -14.28 8.78
CA GLY A 232 -40.41 -13.48 8.54
C GLY A 232 -40.70 -13.23 7.06
N HIS A 233 -39.87 -13.75 6.16
CA HIS A 233 -39.78 -13.26 4.79
C HIS A 233 -40.90 -13.75 3.88
N PHE A 234 -41.33 -15.00 4.07
CA PHE A 234 -42.38 -15.64 3.27
C PHE A 234 -43.77 -15.35 3.82
N LEU A 235 -44.79 -15.39 2.96
CA LEU A 235 -46.19 -15.27 3.37
C LEU A 235 -46.59 -16.44 4.28
N ARG A 236 -47.21 -16.12 5.42
CA ARG A 236 -47.60 -17.10 6.46
C ARG A 236 -49.06 -16.98 6.81
N ILE A 237 -49.70 -18.12 7.05
CA ILE A 237 -51.09 -18.22 7.51
C ILE A 237 -51.13 -19.24 8.63
N SER A 238 -51.80 -18.92 9.74
CA SER A 238 -51.92 -19.87 10.85
C SER A 238 -52.65 -21.13 10.41
N TYR A 239 -52.21 -22.29 10.88
CA TYR A 239 -52.85 -23.58 10.62
C TYR A 239 -54.36 -23.55 10.91
N VAL A 240 -54.76 -22.95 12.03
CA VAL A 240 -56.17 -22.82 12.43
C VAL A 240 -56.99 -21.93 11.48
N GLN A 241 -56.40 -20.88 10.92
CA GLN A 241 -57.07 -20.00 9.96
C GLN A 241 -57.41 -20.76 8.68
N VAL A 242 -56.48 -21.61 8.20
CA VAL A 242 -56.73 -22.45 7.03
C VAL A 242 -57.86 -23.43 7.30
N LEU A 243 -57.86 -24.11 8.46
CA LEU A 243 -58.94 -25.02 8.83
C LEU A 243 -60.32 -24.33 8.82
N ASN A 244 -60.40 -23.14 9.43
CA ASN A 244 -61.63 -22.36 9.53
C ASN A 244 -62.06 -21.75 8.18
N GLY A 245 -61.17 -21.66 7.19
CA GLY A 245 -61.42 -20.98 5.92
C GLY A 245 -61.26 -19.45 6.01
N GLU A 246 -60.47 -18.97 6.97
CA GLU A 246 -60.19 -17.55 7.21
C GLU A 246 -59.05 -17.04 6.30
N PHE A 247 -59.22 -17.17 4.98
CA PHE A 247 -58.27 -16.68 3.98
C PHE A 247 -58.98 -16.26 2.69
N ILE A 248 -58.28 -15.51 1.84
CA ILE A 248 -58.83 -15.01 0.57
C ILE A 248 -58.92 -16.17 -0.43
N LYS A 249 -60.05 -16.32 -1.12
CA LYS A 249 -60.22 -17.36 -2.15
C LYS A 249 -59.19 -17.21 -3.28
N GLY A 250 -58.59 -18.32 -3.71
CA GLY A 250 -57.53 -18.36 -4.72
C GLY A 250 -56.12 -18.16 -4.14
N LEU A 251 -55.98 -18.05 -2.81
CA LEU A 251 -54.69 -17.78 -2.18
C LEU A 251 -53.69 -18.93 -2.35
N PHE A 252 -54.18 -20.17 -2.41
CA PHE A 252 -53.34 -21.37 -2.57
C PHE A 252 -53.35 -21.93 -4.00
N GLU A 253 -54.10 -21.30 -4.92
CA GLU A 253 -54.29 -21.81 -6.28
C GLU A 253 -52.97 -21.87 -7.05
N ASN A 254 -52.61 -23.07 -7.51
CA ASN A 254 -51.35 -23.36 -8.20
C ASN A 254 -50.08 -22.91 -7.43
N LYS A 255 -50.16 -22.83 -6.09
CA LYS A 255 -49.03 -22.47 -5.22
C LYS A 255 -48.43 -23.68 -4.53
N ILE A 256 -47.17 -23.53 -4.10
CA ILE A 256 -46.48 -24.47 -3.24
C ILE A 256 -46.84 -24.15 -1.79
N VAL A 257 -47.45 -25.11 -1.10
CA VAL A 257 -47.89 -24.94 0.29
C VAL A 257 -46.99 -25.76 1.20
N LEU A 258 -46.29 -25.11 2.12
CA LEU A 258 -45.47 -25.77 3.13
C LEU A 258 -46.14 -25.67 4.50
N VAL A 259 -46.43 -26.81 5.11
CA VAL A 259 -47.07 -26.90 6.41
C VAL A 259 -46.04 -27.34 7.44
N GLY A 260 -45.82 -26.59 8.51
CA GLY A 260 -44.81 -26.95 9.51
C GLY A 260 -44.84 -26.09 10.78
N ALA A 261 -43.99 -26.45 11.74
CA ALA A 261 -43.97 -25.83 13.06
C ALA A 261 -43.23 -24.49 13.09
N THR A 262 -43.82 -23.49 13.74
CA THR A 262 -43.16 -22.18 13.98
C THR A 262 -43.30 -21.68 15.40
N ALA A 263 -44.17 -22.29 16.22
CA ALA A 263 -44.31 -21.91 17.62
C ALA A 263 -43.04 -22.21 18.43
N LEU A 264 -42.74 -21.32 19.37
CA LEU A 264 -41.63 -21.48 20.31
C LEU A 264 -41.84 -22.76 21.15
N GLY A 265 -40.81 -23.60 21.25
CA GLY A 265 -40.82 -24.83 22.05
C GLY A 265 -41.09 -26.12 21.26
N MET A 266 -41.34 -26.06 19.94
CA MET A 266 -41.46 -27.25 19.08
C MET A 266 -40.12 -27.82 18.57
N ASN A 267 -38.99 -27.30 19.08
CA ASN A 267 -37.61 -27.74 18.78
C ASN A 267 -37.24 -27.79 17.28
N ASP A 268 -37.95 -27.04 16.43
CA ASP A 268 -37.74 -26.92 14.99
C ASP A 268 -37.29 -25.50 14.59
N LEU A 269 -36.42 -24.91 15.43
CA LEU A 269 -35.90 -23.56 15.28
C LEU A 269 -34.41 -23.62 14.97
N LEU A 270 -34.01 -23.02 13.85
CA LEU A 270 -32.66 -23.04 13.30
C LEU A 270 -32.04 -21.65 13.38
N THR A 271 -30.78 -21.60 13.83
CA THR A 271 -29.95 -20.42 13.67
C THR A 271 -29.41 -20.41 12.25
N THR A 272 -29.63 -19.32 11.50
CA THR A 272 -29.21 -19.20 10.10
C THR A 272 -28.32 -17.96 9.92
N PRO A 273 -27.54 -17.88 8.83
CA PRO A 273 -26.75 -16.70 8.50
C PRO A 273 -27.52 -15.38 8.55
N VAL A 274 -28.82 -15.40 8.23
CA VAL A 274 -29.69 -14.23 8.16
C VAL A 274 -30.54 -14.01 9.42
N SER A 275 -30.54 -14.93 10.39
CA SER A 275 -31.27 -14.74 11.66
C SER A 275 -30.55 -13.81 12.64
N GLY A 276 -29.21 -13.69 12.54
CA GLY A 276 -28.41 -12.78 13.38
C GLY A 276 -28.64 -12.98 14.89
N LEU A 277 -28.59 -11.91 15.68
CA LEU A 277 -29.01 -11.87 17.11
C LEU A 277 -30.56 -11.79 17.26
N GLY A 278 -31.32 -12.04 16.19
CA GLY A 278 -32.78 -11.94 16.15
C GLY A 278 -33.48 -13.23 16.56
N LEU A 279 -34.71 -13.40 16.05
CA LEU A 279 -35.49 -14.63 16.23
C LEU A 279 -34.91 -15.75 15.33
N PRO A 280 -34.87 -17.01 15.80
CA PRO A 280 -34.46 -18.13 14.94
C PRO A 280 -35.44 -18.33 13.79
N MET A 281 -34.96 -18.94 12.70
CA MET A 281 -35.78 -19.31 11.54
C MET A 281 -36.44 -20.67 11.80
N SER A 282 -37.72 -20.84 11.48
CA SER A 282 -38.38 -22.16 11.58
C SER A 282 -37.89 -23.13 10.49
N GLY A 283 -37.84 -24.43 10.77
CA GLY A 283 -37.47 -25.47 9.80
C GLY A 283 -38.24 -25.37 8.49
N VAL A 284 -39.56 -25.16 8.55
CA VAL A 284 -40.40 -24.97 7.36
C VAL A 284 -40.01 -23.75 6.50
N GLU A 285 -39.54 -22.67 7.12
CA GLU A 285 -39.06 -21.46 6.41
C GLU A 285 -37.64 -21.67 5.85
N PHE A 286 -36.81 -22.43 6.55
CA PHE A 286 -35.52 -22.87 6.01
C PHE A 286 -35.73 -23.71 4.75
N HIS A 287 -36.65 -24.68 4.78
CA HIS A 287 -37.03 -25.48 3.61
C HIS A 287 -37.59 -24.62 2.47
N ALA A 288 -38.33 -23.54 2.75
CA ALA A 288 -38.77 -22.58 1.75
C ALA A 288 -37.61 -21.86 1.05
N ASN A 289 -36.59 -21.43 1.80
CA ASN A 289 -35.37 -20.83 1.24
C ASN A 289 -34.60 -21.83 0.36
N VAL A 290 -34.49 -23.08 0.81
CA VAL A 290 -33.83 -24.15 0.06
C VAL A 290 -34.59 -24.48 -1.23
N LEU A 291 -35.92 -24.62 -1.14
CA LEU A 291 -36.79 -24.90 -2.29
C LEU A 291 -36.62 -23.83 -3.37
N GLU A 292 -36.69 -22.57 -2.99
CA GLU A 292 -36.54 -21.47 -3.93
C GLU A 292 -35.12 -21.39 -4.51
N SER A 293 -34.10 -21.71 -3.71
CA SER A 293 -32.72 -21.86 -4.19
C SER A 293 -32.57 -22.99 -5.22
N ILE A 294 -33.27 -24.12 -5.03
CA ILE A 294 -33.30 -25.24 -6.00
C ILE A 294 -34.00 -24.80 -7.29
N ARG A 295 -35.18 -24.18 -7.19
CA ARG A 295 -35.96 -23.72 -8.35
C ARG A 295 -35.17 -22.77 -9.25
N LYS A 296 -34.45 -21.82 -8.65
CA LYS A 296 -33.60 -20.86 -9.36
C LYS A 296 -32.23 -21.40 -9.75
N HIS A 297 -31.90 -22.65 -9.41
CA HIS A 297 -30.55 -23.21 -9.60
C HIS A 297 -29.46 -22.36 -8.93
N GLN A 298 -29.80 -21.76 -7.79
CA GLN A 298 -28.98 -20.82 -7.02
C GLN A 298 -28.41 -21.43 -5.73
N LEU A 299 -28.53 -22.74 -5.54
CA LEU A 299 -27.79 -23.43 -4.48
C LEU A 299 -26.29 -23.22 -4.69
N ILE A 300 -25.63 -22.73 -3.64
CA ILE A 300 -24.25 -22.26 -3.72
C ILE A 300 -23.31 -23.47 -3.72
N GLN A 301 -22.51 -23.57 -4.77
CA GLN A 301 -21.55 -24.67 -4.96
C GLN A 301 -20.20 -24.31 -4.36
N PHE A 302 -19.53 -25.30 -3.76
CA PHE A 302 -18.15 -25.15 -3.35
C PHE A 302 -17.24 -25.18 -4.58
N SER A 303 -16.34 -24.21 -4.68
CA SER A 303 -15.36 -24.17 -5.76
C SER A 303 -14.38 -25.36 -5.66
N PRO A 304 -13.97 -25.97 -6.80
CA PRO A 304 -12.97 -27.02 -6.81
C PRO A 304 -11.67 -26.61 -6.12
N VAL A 305 -11.07 -27.51 -5.35
CA VAL A 305 -9.86 -27.23 -4.54
C VAL A 305 -8.71 -26.66 -5.38
N TRP A 306 -8.50 -27.17 -6.61
CA TRP A 306 -7.44 -26.68 -7.48
C TRP A 306 -7.64 -25.21 -7.89
N LEU A 307 -8.90 -24.80 -8.14
CA LEU A 307 -9.24 -23.45 -8.55
C LEU A 307 -9.10 -22.49 -7.37
N THR A 308 -9.56 -22.90 -6.18
CA THR A 308 -9.39 -22.10 -4.96
C THR A 308 -7.91 -21.92 -4.63
N THR A 309 -7.08 -22.96 -4.73
CA THR A 309 -5.64 -22.85 -4.49
C THR A 309 -4.97 -21.86 -5.45
N ILE A 310 -5.26 -21.94 -6.76
CA ILE A 310 -4.68 -21.00 -7.74
C ILE A 310 -5.08 -19.56 -7.42
N LEU A 311 -6.35 -19.30 -7.14
CA LEU A 311 -6.84 -17.95 -6.84
C LEU A 311 -6.24 -17.40 -5.54
N VAL A 312 -6.20 -18.21 -4.48
CA VAL A 312 -5.58 -17.85 -3.20
C VAL A 312 -4.10 -17.52 -3.39
N MET A 313 -3.36 -18.33 -4.14
CA MET A 313 -1.94 -18.08 -4.44
C MET A 313 -1.73 -16.76 -5.17
N ILE A 314 -2.56 -16.46 -6.19
CA ILE A 314 -2.50 -15.20 -6.94
C ILE A 314 -2.76 -14.01 -6.02
N VAL A 315 -3.83 -14.07 -5.22
CA VAL A 315 -4.21 -12.99 -4.29
C VAL A 315 -3.15 -12.78 -3.22
N ALA A 316 -2.54 -13.84 -2.70
CA ALA A 316 -1.52 -13.78 -1.66
C ALA A 316 -0.24 -13.06 -2.13
N VAL A 317 0.17 -13.24 -3.39
CA VAL A 317 1.41 -12.62 -3.92
C VAL A 317 1.19 -11.27 -4.59
N LEU A 318 -0.06 -10.93 -4.95
CA LEU A 318 -0.40 -9.68 -5.64
C LEU A 318 0.20 -8.42 -4.95
N PRO A 319 0.18 -8.29 -3.60
CA PRO A 319 0.73 -7.10 -2.95
C PRO A 319 2.21 -6.85 -3.18
N LEU A 320 2.99 -7.90 -3.48
CA LEU A 320 4.41 -7.78 -3.79
C LEU A 320 4.70 -7.01 -5.08
N LEU A 321 3.69 -6.75 -5.92
CA LEU A 321 3.83 -5.93 -7.13
C LEU A 321 3.92 -4.42 -6.84
N TRP A 322 3.21 -3.95 -5.79
CA TRP A 322 3.15 -2.53 -5.43
C TRP A 322 3.90 -2.19 -4.15
N MET A 323 3.99 -3.11 -3.17
CA MET A 323 4.70 -2.89 -1.91
C MET A 323 6.16 -2.40 -2.07
N PRO A 324 6.96 -2.87 -3.06
CA PRO A 324 8.32 -2.38 -3.25
C PRO A 324 8.39 -0.94 -3.77
N LYS A 325 7.32 -0.46 -4.41
CA LYS A 325 7.27 0.85 -5.07
C LYS A 325 6.71 1.96 -4.17
N LEU A 326 6.08 1.59 -3.06
CA LEU A 326 5.42 2.51 -2.14
C LEU A 326 6.25 2.73 -0.87
N SER A 327 5.98 3.83 -0.17
CA SER A 327 6.48 4.03 1.20
C SER A 327 5.79 3.05 2.16
N ALA A 328 6.36 2.83 3.34
CA ALA A 328 5.85 1.83 4.30
C ALA A 328 4.38 2.03 4.66
N LEU A 329 3.96 3.29 4.91
CA LEU A 329 2.59 3.63 5.26
C LEU A 329 1.62 3.36 4.10
N TRP A 330 1.97 3.78 2.88
CA TRP A 330 1.11 3.54 1.71
C TRP A 330 1.07 2.07 1.28
N ALA A 331 2.17 1.33 1.47
CA ALA A 331 2.20 -0.12 1.28
C ALA A 331 1.26 -0.84 2.26
N PHE A 332 1.25 -0.42 3.54
CA PHE A 332 0.31 -0.95 4.54
C PHE A 332 -1.14 -0.63 4.18
N LEU A 333 -1.46 0.66 3.94
CA LEU A 333 -2.83 1.09 3.63
C LEU A 333 -3.38 0.46 2.35
N SER A 334 -2.57 0.36 1.28
CA SER A 334 -3.00 -0.29 0.03
C SER A 334 -3.28 -1.78 0.22
N THR A 335 -2.48 -2.48 1.04
CA THR A 335 -2.69 -3.91 1.33
C THR A 335 -3.92 -4.12 2.21
N LEU A 336 -4.15 -3.24 3.19
CA LEU A 336 -5.36 -3.27 4.02
C LEU A 336 -6.62 -3.01 3.18
N CYS A 337 -6.57 -2.01 2.29
CA CYS A 337 -7.65 -1.71 1.35
C CYS A 337 -7.91 -2.90 0.42
N PHE A 338 -6.86 -3.52 -0.12
CA PHE A 338 -6.98 -4.71 -0.96
C PHE A 338 -7.59 -5.90 -0.19
N MET A 339 -7.17 -6.14 1.05
CA MET A 339 -7.75 -7.17 1.92
C MET A 339 -9.26 -6.92 2.14
N MET A 340 -9.66 -5.68 2.44
CA MET A 340 -11.07 -5.32 2.60
C MET A 340 -11.88 -5.56 1.32
N LEU A 341 -11.31 -5.22 0.16
CA LEU A 341 -11.92 -5.46 -1.14
C LEU A 341 -12.12 -6.95 -1.42
N ILE A 342 -11.12 -7.80 -1.10
CA ILE A 342 -11.23 -9.26 -1.24
C ILE A 342 -12.29 -9.84 -0.30
N THR A 343 -12.40 -9.34 0.93
CA THR A 343 -13.44 -9.76 1.88
C THR A 343 -14.84 -9.44 1.35
N ILE A 344 -15.06 -8.20 0.89
CA ILE A 344 -16.35 -7.78 0.34
C ILE A 344 -16.67 -8.59 -0.92
N PHE A 345 -15.72 -8.73 -1.83
CA PHE A 345 -15.90 -9.49 -3.06
C PHE A 345 -16.27 -10.96 -2.78
N SER A 346 -15.54 -11.62 -1.87
CA SER A 346 -15.81 -13.02 -1.51
C SER A 346 -17.16 -13.19 -0.80
N GLY A 347 -17.58 -12.23 0.03
CA GLY A 347 -18.90 -12.26 0.67
C GLY A 347 -20.05 -12.09 -0.34
N LEU A 348 -19.87 -11.28 -1.38
CA LEU A 348 -20.90 -11.02 -2.40
C LEU A 348 -20.93 -12.08 -3.51
N LEU A 349 -19.80 -12.76 -3.77
CA LEU A 349 -19.66 -13.74 -4.86
C LEU A 349 -20.74 -14.84 -4.88
N PRO A 350 -21.14 -15.46 -3.74
CA PRO A 350 -22.17 -16.49 -3.71
C PRO A 350 -23.54 -16.01 -4.19
N LYS A 351 -23.89 -14.76 -3.88
CA LYS A 351 -25.17 -14.15 -4.29
C LYS A 351 -25.21 -13.86 -5.79
N LEU A 352 -24.06 -13.52 -6.37
CA LEU A 352 -23.96 -13.11 -7.77
C LEU A 352 -23.82 -14.29 -8.74
N ILE A 353 -22.98 -15.27 -8.40
CA ILE A 353 -22.58 -16.35 -9.31
C ILE A 353 -22.94 -17.74 -8.76
N GLY A 354 -23.37 -17.85 -7.49
CA GLY A 354 -23.71 -19.16 -6.90
C GLY A 354 -22.50 -20.02 -6.56
N VAL A 355 -21.31 -19.43 -6.42
CA VAL A 355 -20.07 -20.14 -6.09
C VAL A 355 -19.46 -19.59 -4.81
N TRP A 356 -19.04 -20.49 -3.91
CA TRP A 356 -18.31 -20.16 -2.69
C TRP A 356 -16.83 -20.49 -2.82
N ILE A 357 -15.99 -19.48 -2.57
CA ILE A 357 -14.54 -19.60 -2.50
C ILE A 357 -14.15 -19.16 -1.09
N PRO A 358 -13.64 -20.08 -0.24
CA PRO A 358 -13.19 -19.74 1.12
C PRO A 358 -12.03 -18.72 1.09
N PRO A 359 -12.21 -17.49 1.61
CA PRO A 359 -11.17 -16.45 1.54
C PRO A 359 -10.10 -16.52 2.63
N SER A 360 -10.26 -17.33 3.68
CA SER A 360 -9.44 -17.32 4.91
C SER A 360 -7.95 -17.42 4.64
N ALA A 361 -7.53 -18.39 3.81
CA ALA A 361 -6.14 -18.58 3.42
C ALA A 361 -5.55 -17.34 2.72
N ALA A 362 -6.33 -16.68 1.87
CA ALA A 362 -5.92 -15.44 1.22
C ALA A 362 -5.87 -14.27 2.22
N LEU A 363 -6.87 -14.12 3.07
CA LEU A 363 -6.95 -13.03 4.06
C LEU A 363 -5.81 -13.09 5.08
N VAL A 364 -5.50 -14.27 5.61
CA VAL A 364 -4.38 -14.44 6.55
C VAL A 364 -3.04 -14.21 5.83
N SER A 365 -2.91 -14.65 4.58
CA SER A 365 -1.71 -14.37 3.78
C SER A 365 -1.54 -12.87 3.54
N LEU A 366 -2.63 -12.14 3.22
CA LEU A 366 -2.62 -10.69 3.06
C LEU A 366 -2.29 -9.96 4.36
N LEU A 367 -2.80 -10.44 5.50
CA LEU A 367 -2.49 -9.91 6.82
C LEU A 367 -0.99 -10.02 7.14
N LEU A 368 -0.37 -11.15 6.79
CA LEU A 368 1.06 -11.39 7.03
C LEU A 368 1.98 -10.88 5.91
N ALA A 369 1.45 -10.51 4.75
CA ALA A 369 2.23 -9.99 3.63
C ALA A 369 3.06 -8.75 4.00
N TYR A 370 2.45 -7.78 4.68
CA TYR A 370 3.16 -6.55 5.07
C TYR A 370 4.26 -6.81 6.11
N PRO A 371 4.02 -7.52 7.23
CA PRO A 371 5.08 -7.90 8.16
C PRO A 371 6.24 -8.66 7.51
N ILE A 372 5.95 -9.65 6.67
CA ILE A 372 6.98 -10.45 5.98
C ILE A 372 7.80 -9.59 5.02
N TRP A 373 7.14 -8.74 4.21
CA TRP A 373 7.83 -7.83 3.31
C TRP A 373 8.68 -6.80 4.05
N SER A 374 8.13 -6.19 5.12
CA SER A 374 8.83 -5.21 5.94
C SER A 374 10.08 -5.81 6.58
N TRP A 375 9.97 -7.03 7.13
CA TRP A 375 11.10 -7.76 7.70
C TRP A 375 12.20 -8.02 6.67
N ARG A 376 11.86 -8.56 5.48
CA ARG A 376 12.83 -8.76 4.40
C ARG A 376 13.49 -7.47 3.94
N LYS A 377 12.72 -6.40 3.80
CA LYS A 377 13.22 -5.07 3.42
C LYS A 377 14.21 -4.53 4.45
N LEU A 378 13.92 -4.70 5.74
CA LEU A 378 14.82 -4.30 6.83
C LEU A 378 16.10 -5.13 6.83
N GLU A 379 16.02 -6.44 6.63
CA GLU A 379 17.20 -7.31 6.53
C GLU A 379 18.10 -6.92 5.34
N ALA A 380 17.50 -6.62 4.19
CA ALA A 380 18.22 -6.16 3.01
C ALA A 380 18.90 -4.79 3.23
N ALA A 381 18.18 -3.84 3.83
CA ALA A 381 18.73 -2.52 4.18
C ALA A 381 19.89 -2.66 5.18
N GLN A 382 19.78 -3.58 6.14
CA GLN A 382 20.83 -3.86 7.10
C GLN A 382 22.08 -4.43 6.44
N LYS A 383 21.94 -5.44 5.56
CA LYS A 383 23.07 -6.01 4.81
C LYS A 383 23.79 -4.97 3.95
N PHE A 384 23.02 -4.08 3.34
CA PHE A 384 23.59 -2.98 2.54
C PHE A 384 24.39 -2.00 3.42
N LEU A 385 23.87 -1.62 4.58
CA LEU A 385 24.57 -0.73 5.51
C LEU A 385 25.85 -1.38 6.07
N ASP A 386 25.79 -2.65 6.44
CA ASP A 386 26.95 -3.39 6.94
C ASP A 386 28.07 -3.44 5.87
N PHE A 387 27.72 -3.62 4.58
CA PHE A 387 28.66 -3.56 3.47
C PHE A 387 29.32 -2.17 3.32
N GLU A 388 28.52 -1.10 3.39
CA GLU A 388 29.03 0.27 3.23
C GLU A 388 29.94 0.69 4.39
N LEU A 389 29.60 0.31 5.62
CA LEU A 389 30.43 0.57 6.80
C LEU A 389 31.78 -0.16 6.72
N GLU A 390 31.78 -1.40 6.24
CA GLU A 390 33.01 -2.16 6.05
C GLU A 390 33.88 -1.54 4.94
N TYR A 391 33.25 -1.11 3.84
CA TYR A 391 33.92 -0.36 2.78
C TYR A 391 34.55 0.94 3.30
N LEU A 392 33.84 1.70 4.13
CA LEU A 392 34.39 2.93 4.74
C LEU A 392 35.55 2.63 5.68
N LYS A 393 35.42 1.64 6.57
CA LYS A 393 36.52 1.23 7.47
C LYS A 393 37.80 0.88 6.71
N GLN A 394 37.67 0.12 5.62
CA GLN A 394 38.81 -0.31 4.81
C GLN A 394 39.46 0.84 4.03
N ASN A 395 38.68 1.85 3.62
CA ASN A 395 39.20 2.96 2.80
C ASN A 395 39.62 4.21 3.61
N LEU A 396 39.19 4.37 4.87
CA LEU A 396 39.41 5.60 5.66
C LEU A 396 40.43 5.49 6.80
N VAL A 397 41.05 4.33 7.10
CA VAL A 397 41.98 4.23 8.23
C VAL A 397 43.45 4.17 7.79
N ALA A 398 44.16 5.26 8.07
CA ALA A 398 45.53 5.24 8.59
C ALA A 398 45.74 6.42 9.56
N LEU A 399 45.24 6.31 10.80
CA LEU A 399 45.72 7.06 11.98
C LEU A 399 45.38 6.27 13.27
N PRO A 400 46.16 6.42 14.35
CA PRO A 400 46.20 5.48 15.46
C PRO A 400 44.99 5.66 16.39
N THR A 401 44.41 4.52 16.76
CA THR A 401 43.36 4.37 17.77
C THR A 401 43.86 4.79 19.15
N HIS A 402 43.76 6.09 19.47
CA HIS A 402 43.71 6.56 20.86
C HIS A 402 42.27 6.95 21.20
N ALA A 403 41.40 5.94 21.28
CA ALA A 403 40.20 6.01 22.08
C ALA A 403 40.24 4.76 22.97
N GLY A 404 40.33 4.99 24.28
CA GLY A 404 40.38 3.94 25.29
C GLY A 404 39.25 2.92 25.11
N GLY A 405 39.54 1.69 25.50
CA GLY A 405 38.66 0.53 25.33
C GLY A 405 37.23 0.82 25.76
N VAL A 406 36.35 0.96 24.77
CA VAL A 406 34.94 0.65 24.93
C VAL A 406 34.81 -0.80 24.47
N SER A 407 34.92 -1.73 25.41
CA SER A 407 34.50 -3.11 25.19
C SER A 407 33.00 -3.11 24.87
N LEU A 408 32.66 -3.25 23.59
CA LEU A 408 31.29 -3.34 23.08
C LEU A 408 30.73 -4.76 23.27
N ASP A 409 30.97 -5.36 24.44
CA ASP A 409 30.32 -6.60 24.86
C ASP A 409 29.02 -6.22 25.58
N GLY A 410 27.97 -5.97 24.80
CA GLY A 410 26.66 -5.60 25.33
C GLY A 410 25.59 -5.43 24.26
N TYR A 411 24.94 -6.55 23.90
CA TYR A 411 23.61 -6.81 23.31
C TYR A 411 22.96 -5.92 22.23
N ASP A 412 23.33 -4.65 22.00
CA ASP A 412 22.63 -3.83 20.99
C ASP A 412 23.49 -3.51 19.77
N LYS A 413 23.27 -4.33 18.72
CA LYS A 413 23.86 -4.12 17.39
C LYS A 413 23.46 -2.76 16.79
N PHE A 414 22.43 -2.10 17.32
CA PHE A 414 22.02 -0.77 16.87
C PHE A 414 22.88 0.35 17.47
N ASP A 415 23.20 0.28 18.77
CA ASP A 415 24.03 1.29 19.45
C ASP A 415 25.47 1.30 18.93
N THR A 416 26.02 0.10 18.68
CA THR A 416 27.31 -0.05 18.01
C THR A 416 27.36 0.62 16.63
N ARG A 417 26.23 0.67 15.91
CA ARG A 417 26.12 1.31 14.59
C ARG A 417 25.97 2.82 14.68
N ILE A 418 25.15 3.34 15.61
CA ILE A 418 25.07 4.78 15.87
C ILE A 418 26.45 5.32 16.25
N ALA A 419 27.20 4.56 17.06
CA ALA A 419 28.56 4.91 17.42
C ALA A 419 29.48 4.99 16.19
N GLN A 420 29.42 4.01 15.27
CA GLN A 420 30.25 4.01 14.06
C GLN A 420 29.94 5.18 13.10
N VAL A 421 28.66 5.49 12.85
CA VAL A 421 28.26 6.64 12.02
C VAL A 421 28.70 7.95 12.65
N ARG A 422 28.57 8.07 13.98
CA ARG A 422 29.02 9.25 14.72
C ARG A 422 30.53 9.43 14.62
N ILE A 423 31.31 8.36 14.75
CA ILE A 423 32.78 8.38 14.61
C ILE A 423 33.18 8.84 13.20
N ALA A 424 32.56 8.29 12.14
CA ALA A 424 32.86 8.68 10.77
C ALA A 424 32.53 10.16 10.49
N SER A 425 31.38 10.65 10.97
CA SER A 425 31.02 12.06 10.83
C SER A 425 31.96 12.98 11.61
N GLN A 426 32.45 12.56 12.78
CA GLN A 426 33.43 13.32 13.56
C GLN A 426 34.79 13.38 12.86
N GLN A 427 35.25 12.28 12.26
CA GLN A 427 36.50 12.23 11.49
C GLN A 427 36.48 13.18 10.29
N LEU A 428 35.38 13.23 9.54
CA LEU A 428 35.29 14.11 8.38
C LEU A 428 35.37 15.59 8.77
N ARG A 429 34.69 15.97 9.86
CA ARG A 429 34.74 17.33 10.39
C ARG A 429 36.13 17.69 10.93
N PHE A 430 36.79 16.74 11.60
CA PHE A 430 38.16 16.93 12.06
C PHE A 430 39.12 17.20 10.91
N LEU A 431 39.11 16.38 9.85
CA LEU A 431 39.97 16.56 8.67
C LEU A 431 39.71 17.90 7.96
N GLN A 432 38.45 18.35 7.91
CA GLN A 432 38.11 19.65 7.32
C GLN A 432 38.66 20.82 8.15
N ASN A 433 38.58 20.74 9.47
CA ASN A 433 39.11 21.77 10.37
C ASN A 433 40.63 21.76 10.41
N ASP A 434 41.26 20.60 10.47
CA ASP A 434 42.72 20.44 10.46
C ASP A 434 43.34 21.00 9.18
N ARG A 435 42.71 20.74 8.03
CA ARG A 435 43.10 21.37 6.76
C ARG A 435 43.00 22.89 6.82
N LYS A 436 41.97 23.45 7.44
CA LYS A 436 41.76 24.91 7.58
C LYS A 436 42.82 25.54 8.49
N GLU A 437 43.12 24.89 9.62
CA GLU A 437 44.11 25.34 10.59
C GLU A 437 45.53 25.25 10.03
N THR A 438 45.89 24.14 9.39
CA THR A 438 47.19 23.96 8.73
C THR A 438 47.44 25.02 7.66
N LEU A 439 46.43 25.34 6.83
CA LEU A 439 46.54 26.40 5.82
C LEU A 439 46.64 27.80 6.44
N ALA A 440 46.00 28.04 7.59
CA ALA A 440 46.13 29.30 8.33
C ALA A 440 47.49 29.45 9.02
N PHE A 441 48.09 28.35 9.49
CA PHE A 441 49.41 28.33 10.12
C PHE A 441 50.53 28.56 9.09
N ILE A 442 50.54 27.79 7.99
CA ILE A 442 51.51 27.96 6.88
C ILE A 442 51.46 29.40 6.34
N SER A 443 50.28 30.04 6.36
CA SER A 443 50.09 31.42 5.96
C SER A 443 50.89 32.44 6.75
N HIS A 444 50.94 32.28 8.07
CA HIS A 444 51.53 33.24 8.98
C HIS A 444 53.07 33.14 8.90
N ASP A 445 53.57 31.90 8.86
CA ASP A 445 55.00 31.61 8.96
C ASP A 445 55.75 31.74 7.64
N LEU A 446 55.07 31.74 6.49
CA LEU A 446 55.68 32.12 5.21
C LEU A 446 55.72 33.64 5.01
N ARG A 447 54.70 34.37 5.51
CA ARG A 447 54.59 35.83 5.33
C ARG A 447 55.64 36.59 6.13
N ALA A 448 55.83 36.22 7.39
CA ALA A 448 56.75 36.91 8.30
C ALA A 448 58.22 36.94 7.82
N PRO A 449 58.86 35.82 7.40
CA PRO A 449 60.24 35.83 6.95
C PRO A 449 60.40 36.54 5.60
N LEU A 450 59.43 36.43 4.69
CA LEU A 450 59.47 37.11 3.39
C LEU A 450 59.32 38.63 3.53
N ALA A 451 58.42 39.09 4.42
CA ALA A 451 58.27 40.51 4.73
C ALA A 451 59.51 41.08 5.45
N SER A 452 60.08 40.32 6.39
CA SER A 452 61.31 40.72 7.09
C SER A 452 62.51 40.80 6.15
N ALA A 453 62.65 39.85 5.21
CA ALA A 453 63.70 39.88 4.18
C ALA A 453 63.56 41.08 3.22
N LEU A 454 62.31 41.48 2.89
CA LEU A 454 62.04 42.68 2.10
C LEU A 454 62.42 43.96 2.85
N MET A 455 62.05 44.10 4.12
CA MET A 455 62.38 45.27 4.94
C MET A 455 63.90 45.41 5.17
N ALA A 456 64.61 44.29 5.38
CA ALA A 456 66.07 44.29 5.52
C ALA A 456 66.78 44.73 4.22
N LEU A 457 66.22 44.40 3.05
CA LEU A 457 66.73 44.81 1.75
C LEU A 457 66.46 46.29 1.42
N GLU A 458 65.42 46.91 1.99
CA GLU A 458 65.18 48.35 1.83
C GLU A 458 66.21 49.23 2.55
N GLN A 459 66.90 48.69 3.56
CA GLN A 459 67.94 49.41 4.33
C GLN A 459 69.35 49.38 3.70
N GLU A 460 69.67 48.45 2.80
CA GLU A 460 70.99 48.36 2.13
C GLU A 460 70.92 48.67 0.63
N SER A 461 71.38 49.87 0.23
CA SER A 461 71.29 50.39 -1.15
C SER A 461 72.17 49.70 -2.20
N ARG A 462 72.94 48.66 -1.84
CA ARG A 462 73.92 48.00 -2.74
C ARG A 462 73.57 46.55 -3.14
N LEU A 463 72.66 45.87 -2.44
CA LEU A 463 72.15 44.54 -2.85
C LEU A 463 70.96 44.70 -3.80
N SER A 464 71.33 45.17 -4.99
CA SER A 464 70.52 45.60 -6.13
C SER A 464 69.25 44.79 -6.38
N THR A 465 68.09 45.46 -6.36
CA THR A 465 66.87 45.31 -7.19
C THR A 465 66.34 43.92 -7.60
N ARG A 466 67.16 42.94 -7.96
CA ARG A 466 66.78 41.55 -8.30
C ARG A 466 66.27 40.74 -7.11
N LEU A 467 66.89 40.86 -5.94
CA LEU A 467 66.47 40.11 -4.73
C LEU A 467 65.17 40.68 -4.15
N HIS A 468 65.06 42.01 -4.09
CA HIS A 468 63.82 42.69 -3.69
C HIS A 468 62.64 42.29 -4.58
N LYS A 469 62.84 42.28 -5.91
CA LYS A 469 61.83 41.83 -6.87
C LYS A 469 61.42 40.37 -6.67
N SER A 470 62.39 39.47 -6.47
CA SER A 470 62.12 38.04 -6.29
C SER A 470 61.41 37.73 -4.97
N LEU A 471 61.76 38.41 -3.88
CA LEU A 471 61.11 38.27 -2.57
C LEU A 471 59.71 38.90 -2.54
N SER A 472 59.54 40.07 -3.18
CA SER A 472 58.23 40.70 -3.39
C SER A 472 57.30 39.79 -4.17
N GLN A 473 57.79 39.16 -5.24
CA GLN A 473 57.04 38.17 -6.01
C GLN A 473 56.67 36.93 -5.18
N ALA A 474 57.61 36.40 -4.37
CA ALA A 474 57.34 35.25 -3.51
C ALA A 474 56.29 35.56 -2.43
N LEU A 475 56.37 36.76 -1.83
CA LEU A 475 55.40 37.23 -0.84
C LEU A 475 54.01 37.38 -1.47
N SER A 476 53.92 38.01 -2.64
CA SER A 476 52.67 38.16 -3.39
C SER A 476 52.07 36.80 -3.80
N LEU A 477 52.88 35.85 -4.27
CA LEU A 477 52.45 34.49 -4.59
C LEU A 477 51.86 33.77 -3.38
N ALA A 478 52.53 33.85 -2.23
CA ALA A 478 52.03 33.28 -0.99
C ALA A 478 50.69 33.94 -0.63
N GLU A 479 50.59 35.26 -0.66
CA GLU A 479 49.38 35.99 -0.31
C GLU A 479 48.19 35.65 -1.21
N ASP A 480 48.40 35.61 -2.52
CA ASP A 480 47.37 35.28 -3.50
C ASP A 480 46.87 33.84 -3.32
N PHE A 481 47.77 32.88 -3.06
CA PHE A 481 47.40 31.48 -2.83
C PHE A 481 46.56 31.32 -1.56
N LEU A 482 46.94 32.05 -0.51
CA LEU A 482 46.24 32.04 0.77
C LEU A 482 44.85 32.64 0.66
N GLN A 483 44.72 33.73 -0.08
CA GLN A 483 43.42 34.38 -0.29
C GLN A 483 42.49 33.52 -1.14
N ALA A 484 43.00 32.89 -2.20
CA ALA A 484 42.24 31.91 -2.98
C ALA A 484 41.76 30.75 -2.08
N SER A 485 42.62 30.22 -1.22
CA SER A 485 42.27 29.16 -0.28
C SER A 485 41.24 29.61 0.76
N ARG A 486 41.35 30.84 1.29
CA ARG A 486 40.38 31.41 2.24
C ARG A 486 39.01 31.64 1.58
N ALA A 487 38.97 32.07 0.33
CA ALA A 487 37.73 32.23 -0.43
C ALA A 487 37.00 30.89 -0.63
N GLU A 488 37.73 29.78 -0.85
CA GLU A 488 37.13 28.44 -0.93
C GLU A 488 36.53 27.97 0.40
N MET A 489 37.14 28.36 1.52
CA MET A 489 36.79 27.90 2.86
C MET A 489 35.76 28.79 3.59
N ILE A 490 35.32 29.89 2.98
CA ILE A 490 34.33 30.77 3.62
C ILE A 490 32.94 30.11 3.65
N GLU A 491 32.26 30.25 4.78
CA GLU A 491 30.90 29.77 4.99
C GLU A 491 29.88 30.81 4.51
N VAL A 492 28.95 30.39 3.66
CA VAL A 492 27.91 31.24 3.07
C VAL A 492 26.96 31.81 4.13
N SER A 493 26.86 31.18 5.30
CA SER A 493 26.10 31.65 6.47
C SER A 493 26.56 33.01 7.00
N SER A 494 27.80 33.42 6.70
CA SER A 494 28.40 34.67 7.19
C SER A 494 28.19 35.89 6.28
N PHE A 495 27.43 35.76 5.19
CA PHE A 495 27.24 36.83 4.20
C PHE A 495 26.17 37.84 4.64
N ASN A 496 26.51 39.12 4.50
CA ASN A 496 25.68 40.28 4.85
C ASN A 496 25.16 40.98 3.59
N GLU A 497 24.11 41.81 3.73
CA GLU A 497 23.67 42.70 2.65
C GLU A 497 24.66 43.86 2.48
N ILE A 498 25.05 44.11 1.23
CA ILE A 498 26.07 45.10 0.87
C ILE A 498 25.52 45.94 -0.28
N ASP A 499 25.74 47.25 -0.19
CA ASP A 499 25.59 48.16 -1.32
C ASP A 499 26.73 47.92 -2.32
N PHE A 500 26.41 47.18 -3.38
CA PHE A 500 27.35 46.81 -4.42
C PHE A 500 27.75 48.01 -5.28
N ALA A 501 26.87 48.99 -5.50
CA ALA A 501 27.21 50.18 -6.28
C ALA A 501 28.27 51.02 -5.54
N GLY A 502 28.06 51.25 -4.24
CA GLY A 502 29.06 51.87 -3.37
C GLY A 502 30.39 51.09 -3.34
N LEU A 503 30.32 49.76 -3.31
CA LEU A 503 31.50 48.90 -3.36
C LEU A 503 32.28 49.03 -4.68
N VAL A 504 31.57 49.14 -5.81
CA VAL A 504 32.21 49.38 -7.12
C VAL A 504 32.90 50.74 -7.12
N HIS A 505 32.24 51.81 -6.66
CA HIS A 505 32.85 53.14 -6.56
C HIS A 505 34.16 53.11 -5.76
N GLN A 506 34.15 52.48 -4.58
CA GLN A 506 35.33 52.33 -3.74
C GLN A 506 36.46 51.57 -4.47
N ALA A 507 36.15 50.48 -5.17
CA ALA A 507 37.16 49.73 -5.92
C ALA A 507 37.77 50.53 -7.08
N VAL A 508 37.01 51.45 -7.70
CA VAL A 508 37.55 52.37 -8.72
C VAL A 508 38.45 53.43 -8.08
N ASP A 509 38.06 53.98 -6.93
CA ASP A 509 38.87 54.97 -6.18
C ASP A 509 40.22 54.35 -5.77
N ASP A 510 40.20 53.12 -5.25
CA ASP A 510 41.42 52.40 -4.84
C ASP A 510 42.35 52.06 -6.03
N ALA A 511 41.83 51.97 -7.24
CA ALA A 511 42.61 51.74 -8.46
C ALA A 511 43.13 53.03 -9.12
N TYR A 512 42.70 54.20 -8.63
CA TYR A 512 42.92 55.49 -9.28
C TYR A 512 44.42 55.87 -9.37
N ASP A 513 45.18 55.67 -8.28
CA ASP A 513 46.62 55.96 -8.26
C ASP A 513 47.40 55.14 -9.30
N ALA A 514 47.04 53.86 -9.45
CA ALA A 514 47.66 52.97 -10.44
C ALA A 514 47.33 53.39 -11.89
N ALA A 515 46.13 53.94 -12.12
CA ALA A 515 45.73 54.46 -13.42
C ALA A 515 46.47 55.77 -13.77
N ILE A 516 46.59 56.70 -12.82
CA ILE A 516 47.32 57.97 -13.00
C ILE A 516 48.78 57.72 -13.36
N LEU A 517 49.46 56.78 -12.68
CA LEU A 517 50.85 56.45 -12.95
C LEU A 517 51.11 56.01 -14.41
N LYS A 518 50.06 55.57 -15.13
CA LYS A 518 50.13 55.12 -16.52
C LYS A 518 49.34 56.03 -17.48
N SER A 519 48.90 57.20 -17.02
CA SER A 519 48.04 58.13 -17.76
C SER A 519 46.75 57.51 -18.30
N ILE A 520 46.19 56.50 -17.61
CA ILE A 520 44.95 55.83 -18.03
C ILE A 520 43.73 56.56 -17.48
N VAL A 521 42.72 56.78 -18.32
CA VAL A 521 41.44 57.37 -17.91
C VAL A 521 40.48 56.27 -17.49
N LEU A 522 39.98 56.32 -16.24
CA LEU A 522 38.94 55.43 -15.73
C LEU A 522 37.56 56.07 -15.91
N GLN A 523 36.77 55.55 -16.85
CA GLN A 523 35.39 55.99 -17.08
C GLN A 523 34.40 55.13 -16.30
N ARG A 524 33.53 55.77 -15.50
CA ARG A 524 32.52 55.10 -14.67
C ARG A 524 31.14 55.20 -15.34
N GLU A 525 30.53 54.05 -15.62
CA GLU A 525 29.17 53.90 -16.15
C GLU A 525 28.35 53.03 -15.18
N ILE A 526 28.15 53.55 -13.98
CA ILE A 526 27.51 52.84 -12.87
C ILE A 526 26.06 53.30 -12.78
N VAL A 527 25.12 52.35 -12.69
CA VAL A 527 23.69 52.64 -12.54
C VAL A 527 23.41 53.57 -11.35
N GLU A 528 22.52 54.52 -11.53
CA GLU A 528 22.05 55.41 -10.46
C GLU A 528 21.12 54.64 -9.50
N GLY A 529 21.52 54.47 -8.25
CA GLY A 529 20.75 53.77 -7.23
C GLY A 529 21.59 52.86 -6.32
N ILE A 530 20.96 52.29 -5.29
CA ILE A 530 21.60 51.35 -4.35
C ILE A 530 21.32 49.93 -4.85
N VAL A 531 22.39 49.16 -5.10
CA VAL A 531 22.32 47.79 -5.62
C VAL A 531 22.64 46.83 -4.47
N TRP A 532 21.64 46.16 -3.90
CA TRP A 532 21.86 45.24 -2.78
C TRP A 532 22.25 43.84 -3.27
N VAL A 533 23.38 43.33 -2.76
CA VAL A 533 23.83 41.95 -2.95
C VAL A 533 24.15 41.33 -1.59
N ARG A 534 23.97 40.01 -1.46
CA ARG A 534 24.36 39.28 -0.25
C ARG A 534 25.77 38.72 -0.41
N GLY A 535 26.72 39.17 0.40
CA GLY A 535 28.11 38.75 0.27
C GLY A 535 29.03 39.10 1.41
N ASN A 536 30.32 38.84 1.19
CA ASN A 536 31.40 39.31 2.05
C ASN A 536 32.07 40.53 1.40
N PHE A 537 32.02 41.67 2.11
CA PHE A 537 32.53 42.95 1.64
C PHE A 537 33.99 42.86 1.16
N GLY A 538 34.88 42.29 1.99
CA GLY A 538 36.31 42.23 1.67
C GLY A 538 36.63 41.34 0.47
N LEU A 539 35.92 40.22 0.31
CA LEU A 539 36.12 39.33 -0.84
C LEU A 539 35.61 39.94 -2.15
N LEU A 540 34.42 40.54 -2.13
CA LEU A 540 33.83 41.19 -3.30
C LEU A 540 34.64 42.41 -3.71
N HIS A 541 35.00 43.28 -2.77
CA HIS A 541 35.86 44.44 -3.02
C HIS A 541 37.15 44.04 -3.74
N ARG A 542 37.81 43.00 -3.22
CA ARG A 542 39.06 42.50 -3.81
C ARG A 542 38.85 41.89 -5.19
N ALA A 543 37.75 41.18 -5.41
CA ALA A 543 37.45 40.61 -6.72
C ALA A 543 37.23 41.70 -7.78
N LEU A 544 36.54 42.79 -7.42
CA LEU A 544 36.38 43.98 -8.26
C LEU A 544 37.73 44.65 -8.54
N LEU A 545 38.52 44.92 -7.50
CA LEU A 545 39.83 45.55 -7.61
C LEU A 545 40.78 44.73 -8.49
N ASN A 546 40.76 43.39 -8.39
CA ASN A 546 41.55 42.51 -9.25
C ASN A 546 41.18 42.64 -10.74
N LEU A 547 39.89 42.81 -11.06
CA LEU A 547 39.46 43.02 -12.45
C LEU A 547 39.89 44.39 -12.97
N ILE A 548 39.73 45.44 -12.16
CA ILE A 548 40.10 46.82 -12.53
C ILE A 548 41.62 46.95 -12.69
N LEU A 549 42.40 46.45 -11.74
CA LEU A 549 43.86 46.48 -11.82
C LEU A 549 44.39 45.65 -12.99
N ASN A 550 43.74 44.53 -13.34
CA ASN A 550 44.09 43.79 -14.55
C ASN A 550 43.85 44.66 -15.80
N ALA A 551 42.71 45.34 -15.91
CA ALA A 551 42.42 46.23 -17.04
C ALA A 551 43.44 47.37 -17.18
N VAL A 552 43.80 48.04 -16.08
CA VAL A 552 44.83 49.09 -16.05
C VAL A 552 46.20 48.54 -16.45
N LYS A 553 46.54 47.35 -15.96
CA LYS A 553 47.83 46.72 -16.21
C LYS A 553 48.05 46.37 -17.69
N TYR A 554 47.04 45.86 -18.37
CA TYR A 554 47.16 45.40 -19.77
C TYR A 554 46.85 46.47 -20.82
N SER A 555 46.19 47.56 -20.44
CA SER A 555 45.94 48.69 -21.35
C SER A 555 47.23 49.48 -21.68
N PRO A 556 47.40 50.04 -22.89
CA PRO A 556 48.50 50.95 -23.21
C PRO A 556 48.39 52.28 -22.44
N PRO A 557 49.48 53.08 -22.34
CA PRO A 557 49.40 54.44 -21.82
C PRO A 557 48.38 55.28 -22.59
N ASP A 558 47.72 56.24 -21.91
CA ASP A 558 46.68 57.12 -22.47
C ASP A 558 45.39 56.39 -22.94
N ALA A 559 45.23 55.11 -22.58
CA ALA A 559 44.04 54.34 -22.89
C ALA A 559 42.85 54.69 -21.98
N LEU A 560 41.65 54.40 -22.49
CA LEU A 560 40.39 54.47 -21.75
C LEU A 560 40.04 53.09 -21.20
N VAL A 561 39.78 52.98 -19.90
CA VAL A 561 39.21 51.78 -19.26
C VAL A 561 37.79 52.10 -18.80
N VAL A 562 36.81 51.36 -19.31
CA VAL A 562 35.39 51.59 -19.00
C VAL A 562 34.94 50.59 -17.95
N ILE A 563 34.41 51.10 -16.84
CA ILE A 563 33.92 50.33 -15.69
C ILE A 563 32.42 50.56 -15.60
N SER A 564 31.62 49.53 -15.83
CA SER A 564 30.16 49.62 -15.83
C SER A 564 29.51 48.71 -14.80
N LEU A 565 28.40 49.17 -14.22
CA LEU A 565 27.52 48.39 -13.38
C LEU A 565 26.09 48.54 -13.89
N GLN A 566 25.52 47.46 -14.41
CA GLN A 566 24.17 47.42 -14.96
C GLN A 566 23.30 46.44 -14.19
N VAL A 567 22.01 46.74 -14.08
CA VAL A 567 21.00 45.86 -13.48
C VAL A 567 20.10 45.34 -14.60
N ASN A 568 19.82 44.04 -14.62
CA ASN A 568 18.92 43.45 -15.61
C ASN A 568 17.47 43.97 -15.41
N GLN A 569 16.64 43.91 -16.47
CA GLN A 569 15.25 44.39 -16.47
C GLN A 569 14.41 43.82 -15.32
N ASP A 570 14.62 42.55 -14.98
CA ASP A 570 13.90 41.87 -13.89
C ASP A 570 14.41 42.23 -12.48
N LYS A 571 15.45 43.09 -12.37
CA LYS A 571 16.11 43.50 -11.12
C LYS A 571 16.62 42.34 -10.23
N THR A 572 16.85 41.18 -10.84
CA THR A 572 17.33 39.97 -10.16
C THR A 572 18.85 39.80 -10.18
N MET A 573 19.53 40.46 -11.11
CA MET A 573 20.97 40.28 -11.36
C MET A 573 21.66 41.61 -11.63
N ALA A 574 22.78 41.83 -10.94
CA ALA A 574 23.72 42.92 -11.18
C ALA A 574 24.88 42.41 -12.04
N THR A 575 25.23 43.16 -13.09
CA THR A 575 26.34 42.86 -13.99
C THR A 575 27.38 43.96 -13.87
N PHE A 576 28.50 43.64 -13.23
CA PHE A 576 29.70 44.46 -13.23
C PHE A 576 30.56 44.09 -14.43
N SER A 577 31.01 45.06 -15.22
CA SER A 577 31.95 44.79 -16.31
C SER A 577 33.06 45.82 -16.44
N VAL A 578 34.24 45.35 -16.82
CA VAL A 578 35.43 46.18 -17.07
C VAL A 578 35.91 45.92 -18.48
N ILE A 579 36.09 46.99 -19.26
CA ILE A 579 36.55 46.96 -20.65
C ILE A 579 37.92 47.63 -20.72
N ASP A 580 38.91 46.90 -21.24
CA ASP A 580 40.28 47.36 -21.43
C ASP A 580 40.69 47.31 -22.90
N HIS A 581 41.61 48.19 -23.31
CA HIS A 581 42.12 48.28 -24.69
C HIS A 581 43.51 47.63 -24.82
N GLY A 582 43.72 46.51 -24.12
CA GLY A 582 44.94 45.73 -24.22
C GLY A 582 45.09 44.98 -25.55
N PRO A 583 46.16 44.18 -25.72
CA PRO A 583 46.47 43.46 -26.97
C PRO A 583 45.47 42.33 -27.32
N GLY A 584 44.45 42.09 -26.49
CA GLY A 584 43.44 41.05 -26.71
C GLY A 584 43.91 39.64 -26.30
N ILE A 585 42.95 38.73 -26.09
CA ILE A 585 43.19 37.36 -25.61
C ILE A 585 42.66 36.34 -26.65
N PRO A 586 43.50 35.45 -27.19
CA PRO A 586 43.07 34.40 -28.12
C PRO A 586 41.98 33.51 -27.51
N PHE A 587 40.98 33.14 -28.32
CA PHE A 587 39.84 32.30 -27.90
C PHE A 587 40.27 31.00 -27.20
N GLU A 588 41.33 30.34 -27.68
CA GLU A 588 41.86 29.09 -27.11
C GLU A 588 42.40 29.25 -25.67
N GLU A 589 42.85 30.45 -25.31
CA GLU A 589 43.43 30.74 -24.00
C GLU A 589 42.38 31.28 -23.00
N GLN A 590 41.24 31.79 -23.47
CA GLN A 590 40.16 32.35 -22.64
C GLN A 590 39.60 31.33 -21.63
N ALA A 591 39.39 30.08 -22.04
CA ALA A 591 38.87 29.02 -21.17
C ALA A 591 39.84 28.63 -20.03
N ARG A 592 41.12 29.01 -20.12
CA ARG A 592 42.15 28.70 -19.12
C ARG A 592 42.40 29.86 -18.15
N LEU A 593 41.94 31.08 -18.44
CA LEU A 593 42.22 32.27 -17.62
C LEU A 593 41.79 32.13 -16.17
N PHE A 594 40.70 31.42 -15.91
CA PHE A 594 40.15 31.21 -14.58
C PHE A 594 40.64 29.92 -13.90
N LYS A 595 41.73 29.30 -14.38
CA LYS A 595 42.39 28.15 -13.72
C LYS A 595 43.58 28.62 -12.88
N ARG A 596 43.91 27.88 -11.81
CA ARG A 596 45.05 28.17 -10.95
C ARG A 596 46.36 28.22 -11.75
N PHE A 597 47.20 29.22 -11.49
CA PHE A 597 48.53 29.40 -12.10
C PHE A 597 48.51 29.54 -13.64
N SER A 598 47.39 29.95 -14.23
CA SER A 598 47.29 30.13 -15.67
C SER A 598 47.77 31.53 -16.08
N ARG A 599 48.65 31.59 -17.10
CA ARG A 599 49.16 32.83 -17.71
C ARG A 599 49.15 32.69 -19.24
N ILE A 600 48.92 33.80 -19.93
CA ILE A 600 48.96 33.85 -21.40
C ILE A 600 50.42 33.97 -21.86
N LYS A 601 50.89 33.04 -22.69
CA LYS A 601 52.31 32.96 -23.12
C LYS A 601 52.79 34.23 -23.82
N SER A 602 51.93 34.86 -24.65
CA SER A 602 52.25 36.09 -25.38
C SER A 602 52.36 37.34 -24.48
N HIS A 603 51.86 37.27 -23.25
CA HIS A 603 51.81 38.38 -22.29
C HIS A 603 52.87 38.30 -21.18
N GLU A 604 53.72 37.27 -21.18
CA GLU A 604 54.75 37.07 -20.15
C GLU A 604 55.76 38.23 -20.08
N LYS A 605 55.97 38.97 -21.18
CA LYS A 605 56.83 40.16 -21.25
C LYS A 605 56.16 41.46 -20.81
N ILE A 606 54.82 41.51 -20.76
CA ILE A 606 54.03 42.73 -20.53
C ILE A 606 53.78 42.95 -19.02
N ALA A 607 53.65 41.87 -18.24
CA ALA A 607 53.14 41.95 -16.88
C ALA A 607 53.57 40.77 -15.98
N GLU A 608 54.09 41.07 -14.79
CA GLU A 608 54.43 40.07 -13.75
C GLU A 608 53.26 39.78 -12.83
N GLY A 609 52.90 38.51 -12.61
CA GLY A 609 51.84 38.11 -11.67
C GLY A 609 51.70 36.59 -11.52
N ALA A 610 51.11 36.16 -10.40
CA ALA A 610 51.00 34.76 -9.99
C ALA A 610 50.04 33.87 -10.80
N GLY A 611 49.16 34.47 -11.62
CA GLY A 611 48.08 33.74 -12.30
C GLY A 611 46.97 33.25 -11.34
N LEU A 612 46.85 33.86 -10.16
CA LEU A 612 45.86 33.52 -9.13
C LEU A 612 44.73 34.55 -9.01
N GLY A 613 44.92 35.77 -9.51
CA GLY A 613 43.92 36.85 -9.40
C GLY A 613 42.58 36.51 -10.06
N LEU A 614 42.57 36.05 -11.32
CA LEU A 614 41.33 35.67 -12.02
C LEU A 614 40.71 34.38 -11.45
N TYR A 615 41.52 33.47 -10.94
CA TYR A 615 41.03 32.29 -10.20
C TYR A 615 40.30 32.70 -8.92
N PHE A 616 40.86 33.65 -8.17
CA PHE A 616 40.22 34.22 -6.97
C PHE A 616 38.90 34.90 -7.33
N VAL A 617 38.87 35.72 -8.39
CA VAL A 617 37.63 36.35 -8.89
C VAL A 617 36.56 35.30 -9.17
N ARG A 618 36.90 34.25 -9.93
CA ARG A 618 35.95 33.15 -10.20
C ARG A 618 35.45 32.48 -8.92
N THR A 619 36.36 32.15 -8.01
CA THR A 619 36.02 31.47 -6.74
C THR A 619 35.06 32.32 -5.90
N VAL A 620 35.34 33.62 -5.78
CA VAL A 620 34.48 34.57 -5.07
C VAL A 620 33.12 34.68 -5.77
N THR A 621 33.09 34.86 -7.09
CA THR A 621 31.84 34.97 -7.85
C THR A 621 30.97 33.71 -7.72
N GLU A 622 31.53 32.51 -7.88
CA GLU A 622 30.80 31.24 -7.74
C GLU A 622 30.28 31.05 -6.30
N LYS A 623 31.07 31.42 -5.27
CA LYS A 623 30.63 31.38 -3.86
C LYS A 623 29.48 32.35 -3.57
N HIS A 624 29.39 33.45 -4.31
CA HIS A 624 28.28 34.41 -4.25
C HIS A 624 27.15 34.08 -5.24
N GLN A 625 27.09 32.82 -5.71
CA GLN A 625 26.06 32.33 -6.65
C GLN A 625 26.02 33.08 -7.98
N GLY A 626 27.13 33.70 -8.37
CA GLY A 626 27.29 34.44 -9.60
C GLY A 626 28.02 33.67 -10.70
N THR A 627 28.23 34.34 -11.84
CA THR A 627 29.06 33.82 -12.95
C THR A 627 30.03 34.89 -13.46
N ILE A 628 31.18 34.47 -13.99
CA ILE A 628 32.21 35.36 -14.56
C ILE A 628 32.46 34.96 -16.02
N GLN A 629 32.53 35.95 -16.91
CA GLN A 629 32.72 35.75 -18.34
C GLN A 629 33.81 36.69 -18.89
N VAL A 630 34.40 36.30 -20.01
CA VAL A 630 35.36 37.11 -20.77
C VAL A 630 34.94 37.15 -22.23
N GLN A 631 35.01 38.32 -22.85
CA GLN A 631 34.81 38.54 -24.28
C GLN A 631 36.02 39.30 -24.79
N SER A 632 36.80 38.69 -25.68
CA SER A 632 38.04 39.27 -26.22
C SER A 632 38.38 38.61 -27.55
N ASP A 633 39.14 39.31 -28.39
CA ASP A 633 39.83 38.75 -29.55
C ASP A 633 41.16 39.50 -29.75
N LEU A 634 42.11 38.93 -30.49
CA LEU A 634 43.41 39.54 -30.72
C LEU A 634 43.27 40.94 -31.35
N GLY A 635 43.85 41.95 -30.69
CA GLY A 635 43.79 43.35 -31.12
C GLY A 635 42.44 44.05 -30.89
N GLN A 636 41.46 43.38 -30.26
CA GLN A 636 40.18 43.96 -29.86
C GLN A 636 40.15 44.26 -28.35
N PRO A 637 39.28 45.16 -27.88
CA PRO A 637 39.08 45.41 -26.46
C PRO A 637 38.67 44.13 -25.71
N THR A 638 39.17 43.97 -24.50
CA THR A 638 38.84 42.84 -23.63
C THR A 638 37.79 43.27 -22.61
N LYS A 639 36.68 42.52 -22.54
CA LYS A 639 35.60 42.75 -21.58
C LYS A 639 35.49 41.60 -20.59
N PHE A 640 35.67 41.87 -19.31
CA PHE A 640 35.34 40.94 -18.22
C PHE A 640 33.97 41.30 -17.63
N SER A 641 33.09 40.32 -17.44
CA SER A 641 31.73 40.53 -16.90
C SER A 641 31.43 39.59 -15.74
N MET A 642 31.23 40.16 -14.55
CA MET A 642 30.80 39.47 -13.33
C MET A 642 29.30 39.68 -13.11
N HIS A 643 28.55 38.58 -13.00
CA HIS A 643 27.12 38.59 -12.73
C HIS A 643 26.87 38.10 -11.31
N LEU A 644 26.15 38.87 -10.49
CA LEU A 644 25.79 38.53 -9.12
C LEU A 644 24.26 38.64 -8.90
N PRO A 645 23.65 37.71 -8.15
CA PRO A 645 22.25 37.82 -7.78
C PRO A 645 22.02 38.97 -6.80
N MET A 646 20.95 39.72 -7.05
CA MET A 646 20.57 40.87 -6.23
C MET A 646 19.57 40.46 -5.15
N THR A 647 19.67 41.09 -3.98
CA THR A 647 18.62 41.03 -2.95
C THR A 647 17.66 42.21 -3.02
N GLY A 648 18.04 43.31 -3.69
CA GLY A 648 17.19 44.48 -3.89
C GLY A 648 17.84 45.57 -4.75
N PHE A 649 17.01 46.50 -5.25
CA PHE A 649 17.45 47.69 -5.98
C PHE A 649 16.61 48.89 -5.56
N LEU A 650 17.25 49.99 -5.15
CA LEU A 650 16.58 51.26 -4.84
C LEU A 650 17.03 52.32 -5.85
N SER A 651 16.16 52.71 -6.79
CA SER A 651 16.44 53.85 -7.67
C SER A 651 16.36 55.16 -6.88
N HIS A 652 17.19 56.14 -7.25
CA HIS A 652 17.07 57.52 -6.76
C HIS A 652 15.92 58.23 -7.53
N ASP A 653 14.70 57.71 -7.44
CA ASP A 653 13.50 58.47 -7.85
C ASP A 653 12.83 58.97 -6.57
N TYR A 654 13.10 60.23 -6.22
CA TYR A 654 12.25 61.03 -5.34
C TYR A 654 11.46 62.03 -6.18
#